data_AF-A0A1G7DPJ0-F1
#
_entry.id   AF-A0A1G7DPJ0-F1
#
_cell.length_a   1.000
_cell.length_b   1.000
_cell.length_c   1.000
_cell.angle_alpha   90.00
_cell.angle_beta   90.00
_cell.angle_gamma   90.00
#
_symmetry.space_group_name_H-M   'P 1'
#
loop_
_entity.id
_entity.type
_entity.pdbx_description
1 polymer ?
#
loop_
_entity_poly.entity_id
_entity_poly.type
_entity_poly.pdbx_seq_one_letter_code
_entity_poly.pdbx_strand_id
1 'polypeptide(L)'
;MFDLFFDMPALTLVLKFMVASSVLLGAVWLMEKTRLLNTPDLADMAWKLAIAGSFVALLPIGDWISKPITIQHEKTSALVDEFNEGRPLAGMVPMIDPLPQDIQGERTALPARRLPPSQQEMLDPLVEQPQEQQLPATNQPLQTSQRALPRQTTLWDFLGTLRTKELAALTWAMLAGVALLLLLGGYAFAIKGLGSRLRVPPEHDSNKALRAICTAAGIKHVPYLSRSSDIKSPVCLPRREICLPDWAFDDLPESELNSLLAHEVAHMVRRDPHMLMIMQALSRLFFFQPLFLLARKRLSDIAELSADEWAATHLADAKSVAAALYTCATKIHQTRQIQWGLAMAGDKSMLKFRVERLIGATGQPFRKSGMAAKGAVATGLLAITLGLPSIQFAGALSAEMPTSIMASSTAHPDTPPSPAEIEAEMRRSIEEARAKVAERARVMAKEAKETGHPDAPTEEQIAEEMRVAIAQAEAQVSEEARLIAESAESFGLEMSSHDEDGHVRRHITDVDGNGMMTWNDGKREIKIRWDGDFTLTDNDEAIASMAEGAMLDLRSKSGGKTYRARIENPGGKLETTYWKNGKKTGFDKEGEKWLAETLLLLVREVGLNAEARITRIMNTKGTSGVVKEIEQIDSDYVARVYASHLVNMADLSRRELKDLADRFAKMDGDYDMRLALSLLLDEPELDRSVMPKIMKAARAIDSDYELRLLLTPYIARFGADNKTMEDLIDVARSIESDYEMRLLLSSAVSGQSLSDNNLERLANVAASEMESDYELRLLLSSFVEQLGQSRKATTVVIKAIAKISSDYEKRLALGSVVSHGAFDNQNWLAAIEAATTIDSDYDKRLVLSEIKPLLPEDKKIQEAFSKAVAGIDSDYERKLLSTGEKKVVAEIRVRDLPSGSEARVSPTGRSASGIRVATQVAVSDKALAVSQKTKVMDVTP
;
A
#
# COMPACT_ATOMS: atom_id res chain seq x y z
N MET A 1 26.38 27.57 -5.27
CA MET A 1 25.93 26.16 -5.39
C MET A 1 24.49 26.12 -5.90
N PHE A 2 23.58 26.93 -5.34
CA PHE A 2 22.23 27.17 -5.90
C PHE A 2 22.25 27.71 -7.34
N ASP A 3 23.08 28.71 -7.66
CA ASP A 3 23.21 29.20 -9.05
C ASP A 3 23.78 28.14 -10.01
N LEU A 4 24.63 27.23 -9.51
CA LEU A 4 25.16 26.10 -10.29
C LEU A 4 24.09 25.01 -10.53
N PHE A 5 23.08 24.94 -9.66
CA PHE A 5 21.99 23.98 -9.70
C PHE A 5 20.92 24.39 -10.72
N PHE A 6 20.59 25.69 -10.78
CA PHE A 6 19.59 26.24 -11.73
C PHE A 6 20.13 26.46 -13.16
N ASP A 7 21.45 26.54 -13.34
CA ASP A 7 22.07 26.64 -14.66
C ASP A 7 22.21 25.29 -15.39
N MET A 8 21.72 24.18 -14.83
CA MET A 8 21.83 22.84 -15.42
C MET A 8 20.72 22.58 -16.46
N PRO A 9 21.04 22.46 -17.76
CA PRO A 9 20.05 22.10 -18.78
C PRO A 9 19.42 20.71 -18.56
N ALA A 10 20.09 19.84 -17.78
CA ALA A 10 19.53 18.56 -17.36
C ALA A 10 18.38 18.73 -16.36
N LEU A 11 18.48 19.66 -15.40
CA LEU A 11 17.45 19.91 -14.40
C LEU A 11 16.19 20.49 -15.04
N THR A 12 16.35 21.39 -16.02
CA THR A 12 15.22 21.95 -16.76
C THR A 12 14.50 20.90 -17.58
N LEU A 13 15.22 19.96 -18.21
CA LEU A 13 14.63 18.82 -18.91
C LEU A 13 13.89 17.86 -17.96
N VAL A 14 14.48 17.55 -16.80
CA VAL A 14 13.84 16.70 -15.78
C VAL A 14 12.57 17.34 -15.24
N LEU A 15 12.60 18.64 -14.91
CA LEU A 15 11.43 19.35 -14.42
C LEU A 15 10.32 19.44 -15.49
N LYS A 16 10.70 19.74 -16.74
CA LYS A 16 9.76 19.71 -17.88
C LYS A 16 9.11 18.34 -18.04
N PHE A 17 9.91 17.28 -17.96
CA PHE A 17 9.41 15.91 -18.03
C PHE A 17 8.46 15.59 -16.88
N MET A 18 8.80 15.98 -15.64
CA MET A 18 7.94 15.75 -14.47
C MET A 18 6.59 16.44 -14.62
N VAL A 19 6.58 17.72 -15.00
CA VAL A 19 5.32 18.46 -15.21
C VAL A 19 4.50 17.84 -16.33
N ALA A 20 5.11 17.57 -17.48
CA ALA A 20 4.39 17.00 -18.62
C ALA A 20 3.83 15.61 -18.33
N SER A 21 4.62 14.74 -17.70
CA SER A 21 4.18 13.40 -17.32
C SER A 21 3.10 13.42 -16.24
N SER A 22 3.20 14.31 -15.25
CA SER A 22 2.16 14.45 -14.23
C SER A 22 0.83 14.94 -14.82
N VAL A 23 0.87 15.93 -15.70
CA VAL A 23 -0.35 16.45 -16.35
C VAL A 23 -0.99 15.41 -17.26
N LEU A 24 -0.20 14.73 -18.12
CA LEU A 24 -0.74 13.77 -19.08
C LEU A 24 -1.25 12.49 -18.41
N LEU A 25 -0.50 11.91 -17.47
CA LEU A 25 -0.93 10.71 -16.76
C LEU A 25 -2.08 11.03 -15.81
N GLY A 26 -2.06 12.19 -15.15
CA GLY A 26 -3.17 12.68 -14.32
C GLY A 26 -4.45 12.92 -15.12
N ALA A 27 -4.35 13.49 -16.32
CA ALA A 27 -5.49 13.68 -17.22
C ALA A 27 -6.13 12.35 -17.63
N VAL A 28 -5.33 11.37 -18.04
CA VAL A 28 -5.85 10.03 -18.40
C VAL A 28 -6.51 9.36 -17.20
N TRP A 29 -5.89 9.44 -16.02
CA TRP A 29 -6.48 8.92 -14.79
C TRP A 29 -7.83 9.58 -14.48
N LEU A 30 -7.94 10.90 -14.63
CA LEU A 30 -9.18 11.63 -14.42
C LEU A 30 -10.25 11.25 -15.45
N MET A 31 -9.87 11.08 -16.72
CA MET A 31 -10.76 10.59 -17.78
C MET A 31 -11.28 9.18 -17.47
N GLU A 32 -10.46 8.33 -16.87
CA GLU A 32 -10.87 7.01 -16.43
C GLU A 32 -11.86 7.09 -15.26
N LYS A 33 -11.57 7.92 -14.24
CA LYS A 33 -12.42 8.07 -13.05
C LYS A 33 -13.79 8.68 -13.37
N THR A 34 -13.84 9.59 -14.33
CA THR A 34 -15.07 10.23 -14.82
C THR A 34 -15.84 9.38 -15.84
N ARG A 35 -15.42 8.12 -16.08
CA ARG A 35 -16.05 7.21 -17.05
C ARG A 35 -16.09 7.78 -18.48
N LEU A 36 -15.10 8.58 -18.87
CA LEU A 36 -14.87 8.95 -20.27
C LEU A 36 -14.20 7.79 -21.03
N LEU A 37 -13.38 6.99 -20.34
CA LEU A 37 -12.71 5.80 -20.87
C LEU A 37 -13.49 4.51 -20.56
N ASN A 38 -14.66 4.35 -21.19
CA ASN A 38 -15.60 3.25 -20.90
C ASN A 38 -15.21 1.87 -21.47
N THR A 39 -14.13 1.77 -22.24
CA THR A 39 -13.67 0.49 -22.80
C THR A 39 -12.18 0.27 -22.52
N PRO A 40 -11.73 -0.98 -22.31
CA PRO A 40 -10.32 -1.28 -22.07
C PRO A 40 -9.43 -0.88 -23.24
N ASP A 41 -9.91 -0.99 -24.48
CA ASP A 41 -9.17 -0.59 -25.69
C ASP A 41 -8.90 0.93 -25.70
N LEU A 42 -9.89 1.74 -25.31
CA LEU A 42 -9.72 3.20 -25.23
C LEU A 42 -8.80 3.59 -24.06
N ALA A 43 -8.92 2.91 -22.92
CA ALA A 43 -8.05 3.13 -21.77
C ALA A 43 -6.59 2.73 -22.07
N ASP A 44 -6.35 1.57 -22.69
CA ASP A 44 -5.04 1.10 -23.13
C ASP A 44 -4.34 2.13 -24.03
N MET A 45 -5.08 2.64 -25.02
CA MET A 45 -4.58 3.66 -25.94
C MET A 45 -4.29 4.97 -25.21
N ALA A 46 -5.18 5.43 -24.34
CA ALA A 46 -5.02 6.69 -23.60
C ALA A 46 -3.76 6.67 -22.72
N TRP A 47 -3.57 5.61 -21.93
CA TRP A 47 -2.39 5.44 -21.07
C TRP A 47 -1.09 5.39 -21.89
N LYS A 48 -1.07 4.64 -23.00
CA LYS A 48 0.09 4.59 -23.91
C LYS A 48 0.40 5.95 -24.56
N LEU A 49 -0.64 6.68 -24.96
CA LEU A 49 -0.49 8.02 -25.54
C LEU A 49 -0.02 9.05 -24.53
N ALA A 50 -0.47 9.00 -23.28
CA ALA A 50 0.01 9.89 -22.22
C ALA A 50 1.49 9.64 -21.91
N ILE A 51 1.92 8.37 -21.84
CA ILE A 51 3.34 8.02 -21.66
C ILE A 51 4.15 8.57 -22.84
N ALA A 52 3.76 8.30 -24.08
CA ALA A 52 4.46 8.80 -25.25
C ALA A 52 4.46 10.34 -25.32
N GLY A 53 3.32 10.97 -25.05
CA GLY A 53 3.15 12.43 -25.00
C GLY A 53 4.06 13.09 -23.98
N SER A 54 4.33 12.41 -22.85
CA SER A 54 5.25 12.91 -21.82
C SER A 54 6.69 13.06 -22.35
N PHE A 55 7.12 12.16 -23.23
CA PHE A 55 8.41 12.26 -23.90
C PHE A 55 8.38 13.25 -25.07
N VAL A 56 7.27 13.32 -25.80
CA VAL A 56 7.11 14.30 -26.89
C VAL A 56 7.12 15.73 -26.36
N ALA A 57 6.57 15.99 -25.17
CA ALA A 57 6.61 17.27 -24.49
C ALA A 57 8.04 17.76 -24.12
N LEU A 58 9.04 16.88 -24.18
CA LEU A 58 10.45 17.28 -24.04
C LEU A 58 11.01 17.96 -25.29
N LEU A 59 10.37 17.76 -26.45
CA LEU A 59 10.78 18.40 -27.68
C LEU A 59 10.40 19.88 -27.65
N PRO A 60 11.21 20.79 -28.24
CA PRO A 60 10.95 22.24 -28.25
C PRO A 60 9.82 22.64 -29.23
N ILE A 61 8.75 21.83 -29.30
CA ILE A 61 7.60 22.04 -30.18
C ILE A 61 6.61 23.04 -29.55
N GLY A 62 6.50 23.05 -28.21
CA GLY A 62 5.60 23.95 -27.46
C GLY A 62 6.02 25.43 -27.50
N ASP A 63 7.30 25.72 -27.76
CA ASP A 63 7.85 27.08 -27.91
C ASP A 63 7.27 27.82 -29.14
N TRP A 64 6.69 27.09 -30.09
CA TRP A 64 6.04 27.67 -31.27
C TRP A 64 4.57 28.06 -31.02
N ILE A 65 3.95 27.54 -29.96
CA ILE A 65 2.49 27.62 -29.73
C ILE A 65 2.17 28.40 -28.44
N SER A 66 3.05 28.36 -27.43
CA SER A 66 2.81 28.97 -26.12
C SER A 66 4.01 29.82 -25.69
N LYS A 67 3.75 30.97 -25.02
CA LYS A 67 4.82 31.80 -24.46
C LYS A 67 5.47 31.06 -23.29
N PRO A 68 6.81 31.03 -23.19
CA PRO A 68 7.48 30.39 -22.08
C PRO A 68 7.14 31.11 -20.77
N ILE A 69 6.92 30.32 -19.70
CA ILE A 69 6.78 30.86 -18.35
C ILE A 69 8.20 31.07 -17.81
N THR A 70 8.57 32.33 -17.65
CA THR A 70 9.82 32.72 -17.01
C THR A 70 9.59 32.91 -15.52
N ILE A 71 10.23 32.10 -14.68
CA ILE A 71 10.19 32.28 -13.22
C ILE A 71 11.25 33.32 -12.84
N GLN A 72 10.82 34.55 -12.49
CA GLN A 72 11.69 35.63 -11.99
C GLN A 72 11.70 35.64 -10.46
N HIS A 73 12.90 35.56 -9.86
CA HIS A 73 13.13 35.59 -8.41
C HIS A 73 13.14 37.04 -7.86
N GLU A 74 12.04 37.78 -8.00
CA GLU A 74 12.01 39.22 -7.62
C GLU A 74 11.47 39.51 -6.21
N LYS A 75 10.94 38.53 -5.47
CA LYS A 75 10.33 38.79 -4.14
C LYS A 75 11.25 38.58 -2.93
N THR A 76 12.47 38.10 -3.13
CA THR A 76 13.43 37.88 -2.03
C THR A 76 14.40 39.05 -1.82
N SER A 77 14.62 39.90 -2.83
CA SER A 77 15.50 41.08 -2.68
C SER A 77 14.81 42.23 -1.93
N ALA A 78 13.55 42.53 -2.26
CA ALA A 78 12.81 43.63 -1.64
C ALA A 78 12.61 43.46 -0.13
N LEU A 79 12.37 42.23 0.32
CA LEU A 79 12.22 41.88 1.75
C LEU A 79 13.52 41.98 2.54
N VAL A 80 14.67 41.82 1.88
CA VAL A 80 16.00 41.91 2.49
C VAL A 80 16.45 43.37 2.58
N ASP A 81 16.10 44.19 1.59
CA ASP A 81 16.41 45.63 1.61
C ASP A 81 15.58 46.37 2.67
N GLU A 82 14.31 46.02 2.84
CA GLU A 82 13.43 46.62 3.86
C GLU A 82 13.84 46.22 5.30
N PHE A 83 14.41 45.03 5.47
CA PHE A 83 14.97 44.56 6.74
C PHE A 83 16.32 45.22 7.07
N ASN A 84 17.14 45.51 6.05
CA ASN A 84 18.44 46.17 6.21
C ASN A 84 18.35 47.68 6.52
N GLU A 85 17.22 48.34 6.23
CA GLU A 85 17.01 49.76 6.52
C GLU A 85 16.48 50.08 7.94
N GLY A 86 16.25 49.06 8.79
CA GLY A 86 16.04 49.26 10.23
C GLY A 86 14.76 49.98 10.66
N ARG A 87 13.67 49.93 9.87
CA ARG A 87 12.37 50.51 10.26
C ARG A 87 11.51 49.49 11.01
N PRO A 88 10.86 49.85 12.14
CA PRO A 88 9.94 48.94 12.84
C PRO A 88 8.61 48.81 12.09
N LEU A 89 8.14 47.56 11.96
CA LEU A 89 6.87 47.17 11.33
C LEU A 89 5.68 47.73 12.13
N ALA A 90 5.21 48.91 11.73
CA ALA A 90 3.93 49.46 12.15
C ALA A 90 3.18 49.99 10.92
N GLY A 91 2.22 49.22 10.41
CA GLY A 91 1.18 49.77 9.52
C GLY A 91 0.53 48.80 8.55
N MET A 92 -0.81 48.84 8.54
CA MET A 92 -1.78 48.41 7.51
C MET A 92 -2.17 46.92 7.56
N VAL A 93 -3.33 46.49 8.08
CA VAL A 93 -4.74 46.94 7.95
C VAL A 93 -5.15 47.21 6.49
N PRO A 94 -6.19 46.52 5.95
CA PRO A 94 -6.58 46.60 4.55
C PRO A 94 -7.56 47.76 4.29
N MET A 95 -7.42 48.47 3.17
CA MET A 95 -8.46 49.32 2.58
C MET A 95 -8.42 49.15 1.05
N ILE A 96 -9.41 48.46 0.45
CA ILE A 96 -10.68 48.98 -0.13
C ILE A 96 -10.44 49.72 -1.48
N ASP A 97 -10.89 49.08 -2.56
CA ASP A 97 -11.05 49.62 -3.93
C ASP A 97 -12.13 50.71 -4.02
N PRO A 98 -12.07 51.60 -5.04
CA PRO A 98 -12.99 51.43 -6.18
C PRO A 98 -12.45 51.84 -7.58
N LEU A 99 -12.90 51.10 -8.61
CA LEU A 99 -12.90 51.40 -10.07
C LEU A 99 -13.96 52.49 -10.43
N PRO A 100 -14.20 52.87 -11.72
CA PRO A 100 -13.35 53.27 -12.87
C PRO A 100 -13.88 54.55 -13.62
N GLN A 101 -13.18 55.08 -14.66
CA GLN A 101 -13.74 55.59 -15.95
C GLN A 101 -12.73 56.41 -16.84
N ASP A 102 -12.40 55.84 -18.00
CA ASP A 102 -12.69 56.29 -19.39
C ASP A 102 -12.45 57.74 -19.95
N ILE A 103 -11.86 57.72 -21.16
CA ILE A 103 -11.90 58.60 -22.38
C ILE A 103 -11.20 60.00 -22.53
N GLN A 104 -10.53 60.11 -23.70
CA GLN A 104 -10.21 61.26 -24.59
C GLN A 104 -8.98 62.12 -24.21
N GLY A 105 -8.10 62.56 -25.11
CA GLY A 105 -8.06 62.62 -26.57
C GLY A 105 -7.14 63.79 -26.99
N GLU A 106 -6.74 63.84 -28.27
CA GLU A 106 -6.02 64.95 -28.97
C GLU A 106 -4.49 65.04 -28.76
N ARG A 107 -3.62 65.28 -29.76
CA ARG A 107 -3.79 65.79 -31.15
C ARG A 107 -2.45 65.68 -31.95
N THR A 108 -2.56 65.33 -33.24
CA THR A 108 -1.80 65.83 -34.44
C THR A 108 -0.25 65.84 -34.44
N ALA A 109 0.49 65.44 -35.50
CA ALA A 109 0.27 65.66 -36.93
C ALA A 109 1.06 64.68 -37.83
N LEU A 110 0.45 64.31 -38.97
CA LEU A 110 1.06 63.80 -40.22
C LEU A 110 1.42 65.01 -41.14
N PRO A 111 1.97 64.88 -42.37
CA PRO A 111 2.43 63.71 -43.15
C PRO A 111 3.85 63.95 -43.78
N ALA A 112 4.47 63.00 -44.48
CA ALA A 112 4.53 63.03 -45.95
C ALA A 112 5.13 61.74 -46.54
N ARG A 113 4.80 61.54 -47.80
CA ARG A 113 4.68 60.30 -48.56
C ARG A 113 5.76 60.25 -49.65
N ARG A 114 6.42 59.10 -49.75
CA ARG A 114 7.04 58.41 -50.92
C ARG A 114 7.53 59.23 -52.13
N LEU A 115 8.73 58.89 -52.63
CA LEU A 115 8.99 58.26 -53.95
C LEU A 115 10.48 57.87 -54.11
N PRO A 116 10.82 56.75 -54.81
CA PRO A 116 12.17 56.40 -55.30
C PRO A 116 12.29 56.76 -56.81
N PRO A 117 13.25 56.21 -57.59
CA PRO A 117 14.72 56.28 -57.60
C PRO A 117 15.25 56.90 -58.92
N SER A 118 16.51 57.38 -58.98
CA SER A 118 17.38 57.26 -60.18
C SER A 118 18.71 58.01 -60.03
N GLN A 119 19.80 57.24 -60.16
CA GLN A 119 20.98 57.51 -60.99
C GLN A 119 21.58 58.92 -61.03
N GLN A 120 22.84 58.99 -60.58
CA GLN A 120 24.04 59.46 -61.29
C GLN A 120 24.92 60.26 -60.33
N GLU A 121 25.90 59.60 -59.72
CA GLU A 121 27.26 59.40 -60.25
C GLU A 121 28.16 60.60 -60.03
N MET A 122 29.39 60.27 -59.62
CA MET A 122 30.60 61.08 -59.61
C MET A 122 30.75 62.05 -58.44
N LEU A 123 31.59 61.66 -57.48
CA LEU A 123 33.02 61.99 -57.54
C LEU A 123 33.77 61.18 -56.46
N ASP A 124 34.45 60.13 -56.90
CA ASP A 124 35.61 59.55 -56.22
C ASP A 124 36.72 60.62 -56.17
N PRO A 125 37.58 60.66 -55.11
CA PRO A 125 38.65 59.67 -55.06
C PRO A 125 38.94 59.07 -53.68
N LEU A 126 39.17 57.77 -53.73
CA LEU A 126 39.87 56.91 -52.79
C LEU A 126 41.07 57.60 -52.12
N VAL A 127 40.93 57.86 -50.82
CA VAL A 127 42.03 58.14 -49.90
C VAL A 127 41.89 57.14 -48.74
N GLU A 128 42.71 56.09 -48.78
CA GLU A 128 43.03 55.28 -47.62
C GLU A 128 43.73 56.15 -46.56
N GLN A 129 43.28 56.10 -45.30
CA GLN A 129 44.14 56.44 -44.15
C GLN A 129 43.95 55.41 -43.02
N PRO A 130 44.99 54.60 -42.72
CA PRO A 130 44.99 53.56 -41.70
C PRO A 130 45.56 54.01 -40.34
N GLN A 131 45.16 53.28 -39.29
CA GLN A 131 45.80 52.98 -38.00
C GLN A 131 47.06 53.77 -37.55
N GLU A 132 46.99 54.35 -36.34
CA GLU A 132 48.13 54.53 -35.40
C GLU A 132 47.74 53.83 -34.08
N GLN A 133 48.35 52.72 -33.62
CA GLN A 133 49.71 52.47 -33.10
C GLN A 133 50.15 53.34 -31.91
N GLN A 134 50.22 52.73 -30.72
CA GLN A 134 51.40 52.80 -29.86
C GLN A 134 51.65 51.44 -29.14
N LEU A 135 52.86 50.92 -29.40
CA LEU A 135 53.55 49.68 -29.01
C LEU A 135 53.79 49.52 -27.49
N PRO A 136 54.14 48.33 -26.92
CA PRO A 136 55.36 47.55 -27.25
C PRO A 136 55.21 46.01 -27.11
N ALA A 137 56.12 45.12 -27.47
CA ALA A 137 57.40 45.14 -28.17
C ALA A 137 57.58 43.77 -28.81
N THR A 138 58.34 43.77 -29.90
CA THR A 138 58.94 42.65 -30.63
C THR A 138 59.40 41.49 -29.74
N ASN A 139 59.00 40.27 -30.10
CA ASN A 139 59.89 39.11 -30.23
C ASN A 139 59.09 37.92 -30.79
N GLN A 140 59.20 37.68 -32.09
CA GLN A 140 59.07 36.32 -32.59
C GLN A 140 60.43 35.63 -32.44
N PRO A 141 60.41 34.35 -32.02
CA PRO A 141 61.20 33.36 -32.71
C PRO A 141 60.29 32.31 -33.36
N LEU A 142 60.51 32.17 -34.66
CA LEU A 142 60.43 30.97 -35.49
C LEU A 142 59.81 29.72 -34.83
N GLN A 143 58.62 29.37 -35.32
CA GLN A 143 58.01 28.05 -35.15
C GLN A 143 58.97 26.98 -35.67
N THR A 144 59.67 26.31 -34.76
CA THR A 144 60.18 24.97 -35.01
C THR A 144 58.97 24.05 -35.03
N SER A 145 58.71 23.46 -36.19
CA SER A 145 57.72 22.40 -36.36
C SER A 145 58.21 21.16 -35.60
N GLN A 146 57.99 21.12 -34.29
CA GLN A 146 58.02 19.88 -33.55
C GLN A 146 56.71 19.16 -33.87
N ARG A 147 56.82 18.17 -34.75
CA ARG A 147 55.82 17.12 -34.93
C ARG A 147 55.66 16.43 -33.58
N ALA A 148 54.76 16.93 -32.74
CA ALA A 148 54.37 16.26 -31.52
C ALA A 148 53.88 14.88 -31.92
N LEU A 149 54.58 13.84 -31.45
CA LEU A 149 54.05 12.48 -31.44
C LEU A 149 52.62 12.56 -30.90
N PRO A 150 51.64 11.84 -31.48
CA PRO A 150 50.27 11.87 -30.98
C PRO A 150 50.34 11.52 -29.50
N ARG A 151 50.05 12.51 -28.65
CA ARG A 151 49.88 12.31 -27.21
C ARG A 151 48.80 11.25 -27.14
N GLN A 152 49.15 10.06 -26.64
CA GLN A 152 48.13 9.08 -26.30
C GLN A 152 47.29 9.74 -25.22
N THR A 153 46.15 10.29 -25.62
CA THR A 153 45.17 10.84 -24.70
C THR A 153 44.78 9.72 -23.78
N THR A 154 45.22 9.79 -22.53
CA THR A 154 44.79 8.82 -21.53
C THR A 154 43.33 9.10 -21.17
N LEU A 155 42.60 8.07 -20.73
CA LEU A 155 41.21 8.22 -20.26
C LEU A 155 41.06 9.35 -19.22
N TRP A 156 42.10 9.57 -18.43
CA TRP A 156 42.18 10.59 -17.39
C TRP A 156 42.28 12.02 -17.93
N ASP A 157 42.94 12.24 -19.08
CA ASP A 157 43.00 13.55 -19.74
C ASP A 157 41.64 13.95 -20.32
N PHE A 158 40.89 12.98 -20.86
CA PHE A 158 39.53 13.21 -21.35
C PHE A 158 38.58 13.52 -20.18
N LEU A 159 38.65 12.74 -19.10
CA LEU A 159 37.84 12.98 -17.89
C LEU A 159 38.12 14.33 -17.23
N GLY A 160 39.37 14.82 -17.30
CA GLY A 160 39.76 16.13 -16.77
C GLY A 160 39.26 17.34 -17.59
N THR A 161 38.80 17.13 -18.83
CA THR A 161 38.25 18.21 -19.68
C THR A 161 36.74 18.40 -19.58
N LEU A 162 36.04 17.48 -18.89
CA LEU A 162 34.59 17.49 -18.79
C LEU A 162 34.11 18.52 -17.78
N ARG A 163 33.17 19.39 -18.19
CA ARG A 163 32.53 20.35 -17.28
C ARG A 163 31.61 19.62 -16.30
N THR A 164 31.29 20.24 -15.16
CA THR A 164 30.37 19.68 -14.14
C THR A 164 29.04 19.18 -14.71
N LYS A 165 28.52 19.83 -15.76
CA LYS A 165 27.29 19.45 -16.47
C LYS A 165 27.44 18.13 -17.26
N GLU A 166 28.60 17.89 -17.86
CA GLU A 166 28.90 16.67 -18.63
C GLU A 166 29.18 15.49 -17.70
N LEU A 167 29.87 15.74 -16.58
CA LEU A 167 30.06 14.75 -15.52
C LEU A 167 28.73 14.31 -14.90
N ALA A 168 27.81 15.24 -14.62
CA ALA A 168 26.48 14.92 -14.11
C ALA A 168 25.62 14.12 -15.11
N ALA A 169 25.74 14.41 -16.41
CA ALA A 169 25.06 13.64 -17.45
C ALA A 169 25.64 12.21 -17.57
N LEU A 170 26.96 12.07 -17.49
CA LEU A 170 27.64 10.77 -17.53
C LEU A 170 27.35 9.92 -16.28
N THR A 171 27.29 10.53 -15.09
CA THR A 171 26.91 9.80 -13.86
C THR A 171 25.46 9.35 -13.92
N TRP A 172 24.54 10.18 -14.41
CA TRP A 172 23.15 9.78 -14.60
C TRP A 172 23.01 8.67 -15.64
N ALA A 173 23.71 8.77 -16.78
CA ALA A 173 23.74 7.72 -17.79
C ALA A 173 24.33 6.41 -17.26
N MET A 174 25.34 6.48 -16.39
CA MET A 174 25.92 5.32 -15.72
C MET A 174 24.92 4.68 -14.74
N LEU A 175 24.24 5.46 -13.91
CA LEU A 175 23.20 4.97 -12.99
C LEU A 175 22.02 4.34 -13.73
N ALA A 176 21.54 4.99 -14.80
CA ALA A 176 20.51 4.44 -15.67
C ALA A 176 20.96 3.13 -16.34
N GLY A 177 22.21 3.07 -16.79
CA GLY A 177 22.83 1.86 -17.35
C GLY A 177 22.91 0.72 -16.34
N VAL A 178 23.34 0.99 -15.11
CA VAL A 178 23.39 0.00 -14.02
C VAL A 178 21.99 -0.48 -13.66
N ALA A 179 21.01 0.42 -13.52
CA ALA A 179 19.62 0.05 -13.25
C ALA A 179 19.03 -0.84 -14.37
N LEU A 180 19.33 -0.53 -15.63
CA LEU A 180 18.92 -1.36 -16.77
C LEU A 180 19.61 -2.73 -16.76
N LEU A 181 20.91 -2.78 -16.45
CA LEU A 181 21.65 -4.04 -16.32
C LEU A 181 21.13 -4.90 -15.17
N LEU A 182 20.81 -4.31 -14.02
CA LEU A 182 20.18 -5.01 -12.89
C LEU A 182 18.79 -5.54 -13.25
N LEU A 183 18.00 -4.77 -14.02
CA LEU A 183 16.70 -5.22 -14.52
C LEU A 183 16.85 -6.40 -15.49
N LEU A 184 17.76 -6.30 -16.47
CA LEU A 184 18.02 -7.36 -17.43
C LEU A 184 18.63 -8.60 -16.76
N GLY A 185 19.50 -8.40 -15.76
CA GLY A 185 20.09 -9.46 -14.94
C GLY A 185 19.06 -10.18 -14.09
N GLY A 186 18.19 -9.43 -13.40
CA GLY A 186 17.06 -9.98 -12.64
C GLY A 186 16.07 -10.72 -13.53
N TYR A 187 15.80 -10.21 -14.73
CA TYR A 187 14.97 -10.89 -15.71
C TYR A 187 15.60 -12.20 -16.21
N ALA A 188 16.90 -12.19 -16.52
CA ALA A 188 17.63 -13.40 -16.91
C ALA A 188 17.70 -14.42 -15.77
N PHE A 189 17.85 -13.98 -14.53
CA PHE A 189 17.82 -14.82 -13.34
C PHE A 189 16.43 -15.42 -13.09
N ALA A 190 15.36 -14.62 -13.21
CA ALA A 190 13.99 -15.11 -13.12
C ALA A 190 13.68 -16.17 -14.18
N ILE A 191 14.15 -15.99 -15.43
CA ILE A 191 13.98 -17.00 -16.50
C ILE A 191 14.74 -18.29 -16.20
N LYS A 192 15.91 -18.20 -15.56
CA LYS A 192 16.67 -19.37 -15.08
C LYS A 192 15.96 -20.04 -13.90
N GLY A 193 15.29 -19.27 -13.03
CA GLY A 193 14.51 -19.76 -11.89
C GLY A 193 13.23 -20.51 -12.25
N LEU A 194 12.77 -20.46 -13.50
CA LEU A 194 11.60 -21.23 -14.00
C LEU A 194 11.86 -22.74 -14.15
N GLY A 195 13.06 -23.20 -13.77
CA GLY A 195 13.40 -24.61 -13.63
C GLY A 195 13.40 -25.42 -14.93
N SER A 196 13.23 -26.74 -14.83
CA SER A 196 13.31 -27.62 -15.99
C SER A 196 12.04 -27.54 -16.84
N ARG A 197 12.16 -27.01 -18.06
CA ARG A 197 11.05 -26.88 -19.01
C ARG A 197 11.08 -28.05 -20.00
N LEU A 198 10.07 -28.89 -19.95
CA LEU A 198 9.90 -29.99 -20.88
C LEU A 198 9.02 -29.54 -22.04
N ARG A 199 9.52 -29.72 -23.26
CA ARG A 199 8.76 -29.36 -24.46
C ARG A 199 7.61 -30.36 -24.65
N VAL A 200 6.39 -29.85 -24.82
CA VAL A 200 5.24 -30.71 -25.08
C VAL A 200 5.37 -31.30 -26.50
N PRO A 201 5.22 -32.63 -26.68
CA PRO A 201 5.35 -33.26 -27.99
C PRO A 201 4.44 -32.63 -29.05
N PRO A 202 4.89 -32.45 -30.30
CA PRO A 202 4.10 -31.81 -31.37
C PRO A 202 2.77 -32.50 -31.71
N GLU A 203 2.61 -33.77 -31.31
CA GLU A 203 1.42 -34.60 -31.55
C GLU A 203 0.38 -34.52 -30.43
N HIS A 204 0.74 -33.94 -29.27
CA HIS A 204 -0.16 -33.77 -28.13
C HIS A 204 -1.36 -32.88 -28.50
N ASP A 205 -2.54 -33.19 -27.97
CA ASP A 205 -3.79 -32.50 -28.34
C ASP A 205 -3.76 -31.00 -28.03
N SER A 206 -3.09 -30.60 -26.94
CA SER A 206 -2.85 -29.19 -26.60
C SER A 206 -2.05 -28.43 -27.68
N ASN A 207 -1.10 -29.08 -28.36
CA ASN A 207 -0.38 -28.46 -29.49
C ASN A 207 -1.29 -28.34 -30.73
N LYS A 208 -2.23 -29.27 -30.94
CA LYS A 208 -3.23 -29.17 -32.01
C LYS A 208 -4.20 -28.02 -31.73
N ALA A 209 -4.69 -27.89 -30.51
CA ALA A 209 -5.53 -26.79 -30.07
C ALA A 209 -4.83 -25.43 -30.22
N LEU A 210 -3.57 -25.32 -29.77
CA LEU A 210 -2.76 -24.11 -29.93
C LEU A 210 -2.59 -23.72 -31.41
N ARG A 211 -2.36 -24.68 -32.31
CA ARG A 211 -2.30 -24.44 -33.75
C ARG A 211 -3.65 -23.98 -34.31
N ALA A 212 -4.75 -24.56 -33.86
CA ALA A 212 -6.10 -24.17 -34.29
C ALA A 212 -6.40 -22.72 -33.89
N ILE A 213 -6.12 -22.34 -32.63
CA ILE A 213 -6.26 -20.96 -32.13
C ILE A 213 -5.38 -20.00 -32.93
N CYS A 214 -4.10 -20.35 -33.14
CA CYS A 214 -3.18 -19.50 -33.91
C CYS A 214 -3.60 -19.35 -35.38
N THR A 215 -4.14 -20.41 -35.98
CA THR A 215 -4.65 -20.39 -37.37
C THR A 215 -5.88 -19.50 -37.47
N ALA A 216 -6.83 -19.65 -36.55
CA ALA A 216 -8.02 -18.80 -36.47
C ALA A 216 -7.68 -17.32 -36.26
N ALA A 217 -6.62 -17.03 -35.50
CA ALA A 217 -6.10 -15.69 -35.26
C ALA A 217 -5.19 -15.13 -36.38
N GLY A 218 -4.90 -15.91 -37.44
CA GLY A 218 -4.02 -15.47 -38.54
C GLY A 218 -2.54 -15.36 -38.18
N ILE A 219 -2.08 -16.06 -37.13
CA ILE A 219 -0.71 -16.01 -36.63
C ILE A 219 0.19 -16.94 -37.45
N LYS A 220 1.13 -16.35 -38.21
CA LYS A 220 2.01 -17.10 -39.14
C LYS A 220 2.99 -18.07 -38.46
N HIS A 221 3.44 -17.76 -37.24
CA HIS A 221 4.42 -18.56 -36.51
C HIS A 221 3.85 -18.94 -35.14
N VAL A 222 3.43 -20.19 -35.01
CA VAL A 222 2.84 -20.77 -33.80
C VAL A 222 3.91 -20.82 -32.69
N PRO A 223 3.60 -20.37 -31.46
CA PRO A 223 4.51 -20.48 -30.34
C PRO A 223 4.71 -21.94 -29.97
N TYR A 224 5.84 -22.28 -29.34
CA TYR A 224 6.01 -23.62 -28.80
C TYR A 224 5.45 -23.69 -27.39
N LEU A 225 4.84 -24.84 -27.08
CA LEU A 225 4.27 -25.15 -25.78
C LEU A 225 5.27 -25.94 -24.93
N SER A 226 5.52 -25.48 -23.72
CA SER A 226 6.32 -26.18 -22.71
C SER A 226 5.52 -26.41 -21.45
N ARG A 227 5.90 -27.43 -20.70
CA ARG A 227 5.40 -27.72 -19.36
C ARG A 227 6.52 -27.68 -18.33
N SER A 228 6.22 -27.21 -17.13
CA SER A 228 7.16 -27.18 -16.01
C SER A 228 6.42 -27.43 -14.70
N SER A 229 7.00 -28.27 -13.84
CA SER A 229 6.56 -28.53 -12.47
C SER A 229 6.87 -27.37 -11.52
N ASP A 230 7.81 -26.50 -11.91
CA ASP A 230 8.36 -25.45 -11.05
C ASP A 230 7.55 -24.15 -11.14
N ILE A 231 6.69 -24.02 -12.16
CA ILE A 231 5.79 -22.87 -12.31
C ILE A 231 4.41 -23.20 -11.74
N LYS A 232 3.81 -22.22 -11.05
CA LYS A 232 2.47 -22.37 -10.45
C LYS A 232 1.37 -21.71 -11.27
N SER A 233 1.74 -20.78 -12.14
CA SER A 233 0.86 -20.03 -13.03
C SER A 233 1.38 -20.15 -14.47
N PRO A 234 0.48 -20.15 -15.47
CA PRO A 234 0.84 -19.95 -16.87
C PRO A 234 1.71 -18.70 -17.07
N VAL A 235 2.72 -18.81 -17.94
CA VAL A 235 3.62 -17.68 -18.27
C VAL A 235 3.96 -17.66 -19.76
N CYS A 236 3.80 -16.48 -20.37
CA CYS A 236 4.34 -16.14 -21.68
C CYS A 236 5.79 -15.67 -21.61
N LEU A 237 6.70 -16.36 -22.30
CA LEU A 237 8.13 -16.07 -22.27
C LEU A 237 8.65 -15.39 -23.55
N PRO A 238 9.76 -14.62 -23.44
CA PRO A 238 10.40 -14.00 -24.60
C PRO A 238 10.98 -15.10 -25.49
N ARG A 239 10.69 -15.06 -26.80
CA ARG A 239 10.94 -16.11 -27.84
C ARG A 239 9.75 -17.02 -28.19
N ARG A 240 8.51 -16.57 -27.95
CA ARG A 240 7.28 -17.27 -28.39
C ARG A 240 7.15 -18.64 -27.74
N GLU A 241 7.40 -18.68 -26.44
CA GLU A 241 7.19 -19.85 -25.60
C GLU A 241 5.99 -19.57 -24.69
N ILE A 242 5.05 -20.50 -24.67
CA ILE A 242 3.98 -20.54 -23.68
C ILE A 242 4.32 -21.69 -22.74
N CYS A 243 4.59 -21.38 -21.47
CA CYS A 243 4.94 -22.36 -20.46
C CYS A 243 3.74 -22.52 -19.52
N LEU A 244 3.20 -23.73 -19.42
CA LEU A 244 2.06 -24.05 -18.56
C LEU A 244 2.49 -24.99 -17.42
N PRO A 245 1.87 -24.89 -16.24
CA PRO A 245 2.13 -25.82 -15.14
C PRO A 245 1.57 -27.21 -15.45
N ASP A 246 2.11 -28.26 -14.83
CA ASP A 246 1.69 -29.65 -15.09
C ASP A 246 0.19 -29.87 -14.86
N TRP A 247 -0.35 -29.29 -13.77
CA TRP A 247 -1.77 -29.38 -13.45
C TRP A 247 -2.67 -28.81 -14.55
N ALA A 248 -2.20 -27.85 -15.36
CA ALA A 248 -3.02 -27.29 -16.43
C ALA A 248 -3.29 -28.30 -17.54
N PHE A 249 -2.44 -29.31 -17.69
CA PHE A 249 -2.67 -30.38 -18.64
C PHE A 249 -3.44 -31.56 -18.05
N ASP A 250 -3.21 -31.84 -16.77
CA ASP A 250 -3.72 -33.05 -16.12
C ASP A 250 -5.10 -32.83 -15.50
N ASP A 251 -5.40 -31.62 -15.01
CA ASP A 251 -6.62 -31.32 -14.25
C ASP A 251 -7.66 -30.50 -15.03
N LEU A 252 -7.27 -29.78 -16.11
CA LEU A 252 -8.20 -28.94 -16.85
C LEU A 252 -8.97 -29.71 -17.92
N PRO A 253 -10.31 -29.57 -17.98
CA PRO A 253 -11.08 -29.99 -19.14
C PRO A 253 -10.57 -29.35 -20.44
N GLU A 254 -10.76 -30.02 -21.57
CA GLU A 254 -10.26 -29.55 -22.88
C GLU A 254 -10.73 -28.13 -23.23
N SER A 255 -11.98 -27.78 -22.94
CA SER A 255 -12.52 -26.43 -23.18
C SER A 255 -11.87 -25.36 -22.31
N GLU A 256 -11.54 -25.68 -21.05
CA GLU A 256 -10.85 -24.78 -20.13
C GLU A 256 -9.37 -24.62 -20.51
N LEU A 257 -8.69 -25.71 -20.88
CA LEU A 257 -7.33 -25.67 -21.39
C LEU A 257 -7.23 -24.85 -22.68
N ASN A 258 -8.18 -25.01 -23.60
CA ASN A 258 -8.24 -24.19 -24.82
C ASN A 258 -8.45 -22.71 -24.51
N SER A 259 -9.29 -22.42 -23.51
CA SER A 259 -9.53 -21.06 -23.01
C SER A 259 -8.28 -20.44 -22.40
N LEU A 260 -7.54 -21.22 -21.62
CA LEU A 260 -6.26 -20.81 -21.04
C LEU A 260 -5.21 -20.55 -22.13
N LEU A 261 -5.09 -21.44 -23.11
CA LEU A 261 -4.18 -21.27 -24.25
C LEU A 261 -4.54 -20.03 -25.08
N ALA A 262 -5.83 -19.77 -25.30
CA ALA A 262 -6.27 -18.56 -26.01
C ALA A 262 -5.93 -17.29 -25.24
N HIS A 263 -6.06 -17.29 -23.91
CA HIS A 263 -5.66 -16.19 -23.04
C HIS A 263 -4.14 -15.90 -23.14
N GLU A 264 -3.30 -16.93 -23.05
CA GLU A 264 -1.85 -16.77 -23.21
C GLU A 264 -1.44 -16.31 -24.61
N VAL A 265 -2.10 -16.82 -25.66
CA VAL A 265 -1.88 -16.34 -27.03
C VAL A 265 -2.25 -14.86 -27.15
N ALA A 266 -3.29 -14.38 -26.47
CA ALA A 266 -3.67 -12.98 -26.47
C ALA A 266 -2.54 -12.08 -25.95
N HIS A 267 -1.91 -12.44 -24.83
CA HIS A 267 -0.77 -11.72 -24.27
C HIS A 267 0.41 -11.66 -25.24
N MET A 268 0.67 -12.76 -25.97
CA MET A 268 1.71 -12.80 -26.99
C MET A 268 1.39 -11.91 -28.19
N VAL A 269 0.15 -11.95 -28.70
CA VAL A 269 -0.31 -11.12 -29.84
C VAL A 269 -0.23 -9.63 -29.51
N ARG A 270 -0.67 -9.25 -28.30
CA ARG A 270 -0.66 -7.87 -27.81
C ARG A 270 0.72 -7.40 -27.35
N ARG A 271 1.68 -8.33 -27.20
CA ARG A 271 3.04 -8.07 -26.70
C ARG A 271 3.04 -7.53 -25.27
N ASP A 272 2.08 -7.96 -24.46
CA ASP A 272 1.92 -7.48 -23.08
C ASP A 272 3.19 -7.68 -22.23
N PRO A 273 3.93 -8.81 -22.31
CA PRO A 273 5.19 -8.97 -21.58
C PRO A 273 6.24 -7.90 -21.91
N HIS A 274 6.31 -7.45 -23.17
CA HIS A 274 7.23 -6.40 -23.57
C HIS A 274 6.81 -5.04 -23.00
N MET A 275 5.52 -4.73 -23.03
CA MET A 275 5.01 -3.47 -22.46
C MET A 275 5.19 -3.41 -20.95
N LEU A 276 4.94 -4.52 -20.24
CA LEU A 276 5.20 -4.60 -18.80
C LEU A 276 6.69 -4.44 -18.48
N MET A 277 7.59 -5.01 -19.30
CA MET A 277 9.04 -4.81 -19.15
C MET A 277 9.45 -3.36 -19.39
N ILE A 278 8.89 -2.70 -20.41
CA ILE A 278 9.11 -1.26 -20.66
C ILE A 278 8.64 -0.44 -19.46
N MET A 279 7.42 -0.68 -18.96
CA MET A 279 6.90 0.02 -17.80
C MET A 279 7.73 -0.22 -16.54
N GLN A 280 8.21 -1.45 -16.35
CA GLN A 280 9.09 -1.78 -15.23
C GLN A 280 10.44 -1.08 -15.32
N ALA A 281 10.97 -0.86 -16.53
CA ALA A 281 12.16 -0.05 -16.75
C ALA A 281 11.88 1.44 -16.50
N LEU A 282 10.78 1.97 -17.05
CA LEU A 282 10.37 3.36 -16.86
C LEU A 282 10.14 3.69 -15.38
N SER A 283 9.43 2.85 -14.63
CA SER A 283 9.21 3.06 -13.19
C SER A 283 10.50 3.03 -12.36
N ARG A 284 11.57 2.36 -12.82
CA ARG A 284 12.87 2.34 -12.14
C ARG A 284 13.76 3.51 -12.55
N LEU A 285 13.78 3.86 -13.84
CA LEU A 285 14.52 5.00 -14.36
C LEU A 285 13.95 6.33 -13.86
N PHE A 286 12.62 6.42 -13.76
CA PHE A 286 11.89 7.57 -13.26
C PHE A 286 11.24 7.26 -11.90
N PHE A 287 12.03 6.74 -10.96
CA PHE A 287 11.55 6.37 -9.62
C PHE A 287 10.89 7.54 -8.87
N PHE A 288 11.30 8.77 -9.18
CA PHE A 288 10.73 10.01 -8.65
C PHE A 288 9.38 10.42 -9.28
N GLN A 289 8.89 9.70 -10.29
CA GLN A 289 7.58 9.94 -10.90
C GLN A 289 6.59 8.83 -10.51
N PRO A 290 5.84 8.99 -9.40
CA PRO A 290 4.97 7.95 -8.86
C PRO A 290 3.85 7.53 -9.82
N LEU A 291 3.42 8.41 -10.74
CA LEU A 291 2.37 8.09 -11.71
C LEU A 291 2.76 7.00 -12.71
N PHE A 292 4.05 6.69 -12.87
CA PHE A 292 4.46 5.50 -13.64
C PHE A 292 4.17 4.19 -12.91
N LEU A 293 4.18 4.16 -11.57
CA LEU A 293 3.78 2.98 -10.80
C LEU A 293 2.28 2.71 -10.97
N LEU A 294 1.48 3.77 -10.94
CA LEU A 294 0.05 3.72 -11.23
C LEU A 294 -0.21 3.25 -12.67
N ALA A 295 0.45 3.87 -13.66
CA ALA A 295 0.33 3.48 -15.07
C ALA A 295 0.72 2.01 -15.29
N ARG A 296 1.76 1.52 -14.60
CA ARG A 296 2.17 0.10 -14.65
C ARG A 296 1.08 -0.82 -14.11
N LYS A 297 0.49 -0.52 -12.94
CA LYS A 297 -0.61 -1.32 -12.37
C LYS A 297 -1.82 -1.32 -13.31
N ARG A 298 -2.25 -0.15 -13.79
CA ARG A 298 -3.42 -0.03 -14.68
C ARG A 298 -3.22 -0.70 -16.04
N LEU A 299 -2.07 -0.54 -16.69
CA LEU A 299 -1.79 -1.25 -17.95
C LEU A 299 -1.75 -2.76 -17.78
N SER A 300 -1.33 -3.26 -16.61
CA SER A 300 -1.43 -4.69 -16.26
C SER A 300 -2.89 -5.14 -16.14
N ASP A 301 -3.73 -4.41 -15.39
CA ASP A 301 -5.16 -4.72 -15.25
C ASP A 301 -5.87 -4.73 -16.62
N ILE A 302 -5.57 -3.76 -17.47
CA ILE A 302 -6.14 -3.63 -18.81
C ILE A 302 -5.67 -4.76 -19.72
N ALA A 303 -4.42 -5.22 -19.59
CA ALA A 303 -3.90 -6.35 -20.35
C ALA A 303 -4.67 -7.64 -20.04
N GLU A 304 -4.87 -7.96 -18.75
CA GLU A 304 -5.65 -9.11 -18.31
C GLU A 304 -7.08 -9.08 -18.86
N LEU A 305 -7.76 -7.93 -18.70
CA LEU A 305 -9.12 -7.73 -19.20
C LEU A 305 -9.24 -7.86 -20.72
N SER A 306 -8.22 -7.40 -21.44
CA SER A 306 -8.19 -7.49 -22.90
C SER A 306 -7.85 -8.89 -23.40
N ALA A 307 -7.02 -9.63 -22.65
CA ALA A 307 -6.70 -11.02 -22.94
C ALA A 307 -7.92 -11.93 -22.73
N ASP A 308 -8.68 -11.72 -21.65
CA ASP A 308 -9.96 -12.41 -21.39
C ASP A 308 -10.97 -12.16 -22.52
N GLU A 309 -11.15 -10.89 -22.92
CA GLU A 309 -12.04 -10.50 -24.01
C GLU A 309 -11.60 -11.13 -25.34
N TRP A 310 -10.29 -11.16 -25.61
CA TRP A 310 -9.74 -11.78 -26.82
C TRP A 310 -10.01 -13.29 -26.84
N ALA A 311 -9.74 -13.99 -25.74
CA ALA A 311 -9.98 -15.43 -25.61
C ALA A 311 -11.46 -15.77 -25.77
N ALA A 312 -12.34 -15.05 -25.06
CA ALA A 312 -13.79 -15.24 -25.13
C ALA A 312 -14.33 -14.99 -26.54
N THR A 313 -13.79 -14.00 -27.26
CA THR A 313 -14.21 -13.69 -28.63
C THR A 313 -13.74 -14.74 -29.64
N HIS A 314 -12.50 -15.24 -29.52
CA HIS A 314 -11.93 -16.19 -30.49
C HIS A 314 -12.46 -17.61 -30.33
N LEU A 315 -12.80 -18.01 -29.10
CA LEU A 315 -13.39 -19.31 -28.82
C LEU A 315 -14.92 -19.30 -28.84
N ALA A 316 -15.54 -18.11 -28.90
CA ALA A 316 -16.98 -17.91 -28.74
C ALA A 316 -17.56 -18.54 -27.46
N ASP A 317 -16.73 -18.65 -26.41
CA ASP A 317 -17.08 -19.31 -25.16
C ASP A 317 -16.51 -18.54 -23.94
N ALA A 318 -17.23 -17.49 -23.53
CA ALA A 318 -16.87 -16.70 -22.35
C ALA A 318 -16.99 -17.49 -21.03
N LYS A 319 -17.82 -18.55 -20.99
CA LYS A 319 -18.03 -19.36 -19.78
C LYS A 319 -16.83 -20.25 -19.51
N SER A 320 -16.29 -20.91 -20.54
CA SER A 320 -15.08 -21.71 -20.39
C SER A 320 -13.86 -20.86 -20.03
N VAL A 321 -13.78 -19.61 -20.49
CA VAL A 321 -12.75 -18.66 -20.04
C VAL A 321 -12.92 -18.33 -18.56
N ALA A 322 -14.13 -18.02 -18.10
CA ALA A 322 -14.38 -17.75 -16.68
C ALA A 322 -14.10 -18.98 -15.78
N ALA A 323 -14.47 -20.17 -16.24
CA ALA A 323 -14.18 -21.43 -15.55
C ALA A 323 -12.67 -21.69 -15.47
N ALA A 324 -11.94 -21.56 -16.59
CA ALA A 324 -10.50 -21.70 -16.62
C ALA A 324 -9.80 -20.73 -15.65
N LEU A 325 -10.21 -19.46 -15.61
CA LEU A 325 -9.67 -18.47 -14.67
C LEU A 325 -9.94 -18.83 -13.21
N TYR A 326 -11.15 -19.32 -12.91
CA TYR A 326 -11.50 -19.79 -11.57
C TYR A 326 -10.66 -21.01 -11.16
N THR A 327 -10.50 -21.99 -12.06
CA THR A 327 -9.66 -23.18 -11.81
C THR A 327 -8.19 -22.80 -11.64
N CYS A 328 -7.67 -21.87 -12.46
CA CYS A 328 -6.32 -21.33 -12.29
C CYS A 328 -6.15 -20.66 -10.92
N ALA A 329 -7.09 -19.79 -10.53
CA ALA A 329 -7.03 -19.07 -9.27
C ALA A 329 -7.10 -19.99 -8.05
N THR A 330 -7.95 -21.02 -8.09
CA THR A 330 -8.07 -22.01 -7.00
C THR A 330 -6.78 -22.83 -6.85
N LYS A 331 -6.17 -23.29 -7.95
CA LYS A 331 -4.90 -24.04 -7.94
C LYS A 331 -3.72 -23.18 -7.47
N ILE A 332 -3.69 -21.89 -7.84
CA ILE A 332 -2.68 -20.93 -7.36
C ILE A 332 -2.84 -20.63 -5.86
N HIS A 333 -4.08 -20.55 -5.33
CA HIS A 333 -4.32 -20.31 -3.91
C HIS A 333 -3.91 -21.51 -3.03
N GLN A 334 -4.15 -22.74 -3.50
CA GLN A 334 -3.84 -23.98 -2.75
C GLN A 334 -2.33 -24.22 -2.55
N THR A 335 -1.47 -23.58 -3.32
CA THR A 335 0.00 -23.81 -3.33
C THR A 335 0.82 -22.64 -2.78
N ARG A 336 0.20 -21.64 -2.15
CA ARG A 336 0.90 -20.53 -1.45
C ARG A 336 1.46 -20.99 -0.09
N GLN A 337 2.64 -21.60 -0.12
CA GLN A 337 3.62 -21.45 0.96
C GLN A 337 4.28 -20.07 0.83
N ILE A 338 4.48 -19.40 1.96
CA ILE A 338 5.05 -18.07 2.12
C ILE A 338 6.42 -18.00 1.43
N GLN A 339 6.60 -17.11 0.46
CA GLN A 339 7.91 -16.72 -0.07
C GLN A 339 8.12 -15.23 0.14
N TRP A 340 9.28 -14.92 0.71
CA TRP A 340 9.83 -13.60 0.98
C TRP A 340 10.03 -12.83 -0.33
N GLY A 341 9.61 -11.55 -0.35
CA GLY A 341 10.00 -10.57 -1.38
C GLY A 341 8.91 -10.16 -2.36
N LEU A 342 8.41 -8.93 -2.19
CA LEU A 342 7.85 -8.03 -3.21
C LEU A 342 7.04 -8.69 -4.36
N ALA A 343 5.98 -9.43 -4.03
CA ALA A 343 4.94 -9.79 -4.97
C ALA A 343 3.60 -9.26 -4.44
N MET A 344 3.16 -8.13 -4.99
CA MET A 344 1.89 -7.50 -4.64
C MET A 344 0.76 -8.52 -4.67
N ALA A 345 -0.05 -8.49 -3.62
CA ALA A 345 -1.29 -9.25 -3.51
C ALA A 345 -2.07 -9.18 -4.83
N GLY A 346 -2.28 -10.32 -5.47
CA GLY A 346 -3.27 -10.45 -6.51
C GLY A 346 -4.63 -10.16 -5.90
N ASP A 347 -5.16 -8.99 -6.22
CA ASP A 347 -6.40 -8.42 -5.71
C ASP A 347 -7.58 -9.40 -5.90
N LYS A 348 -8.17 -9.90 -4.79
CA LYS A 348 -9.43 -10.69 -4.82
C LYS A 348 -10.56 -9.94 -5.57
N SER A 349 -10.50 -8.61 -5.63
CA SER A 349 -11.44 -7.75 -6.36
C SER A 349 -11.29 -7.84 -7.89
N MET A 350 -10.09 -8.03 -8.42
CA MET A 350 -9.84 -8.08 -9.87
C MET A 350 -10.26 -9.40 -10.50
N LEU A 351 -10.04 -10.53 -9.82
CA LEU A 351 -10.51 -11.84 -10.31
C LEU A 351 -12.04 -11.89 -10.38
N LYS A 352 -12.72 -11.43 -9.31
CA LYS A 352 -14.18 -11.32 -9.28
C LYS A 352 -14.70 -10.46 -10.43
N PHE A 353 -14.10 -9.27 -10.63
CA PHE A 353 -14.47 -8.37 -11.72
C PHE A 353 -14.28 -9.01 -13.11
N ARG A 354 -13.19 -9.75 -13.35
CA ARG A 354 -12.95 -10.48 -14.61
C ARG A 354 -14.01 -11.55 -14.86
N VAL A 355 -14.33 -12.35 -13.85
CA VAL A 355 -15.35 -13.40 -13.92
C VAL A 355 -16.75 -12.81 -14.15
N GLU A 356 -17.14 -11.78 -13.39
CA GLU A 356 -18.42 -11.08 -13.57
C GLU A 356 -18.57 -10.49 -14.97
N ARG A 357 -17.50 -9.90 -15.51
CA ARG A 357 -17.48 -9.34 -16.86
C ARG A 357 -17.63 -10.41 -17.94
N LEU A 358 -16.98 -11.57 -17.78
CA LEU A 358 -17.11 -12.70 -18.71
C LEU A 358 -18.50 -13.34 -18.66
N ILE A 359 -19.07 -13.49 -17.46
CA ILE A 359 -20.45 -13.97 -17.29
C ILE A 359 -21.44 -12.98 -17.91
N GLY A 360 -21.26 -11.67 -17.69
CA GLY A 360 -22.11 -10.63 -18.28
C GLY A 360 -22.04 -10.57 -19.81
N ALA A 361 -20.94 -11.00 -20.42
CA ALA A 361 -20.79 -11.10 -21.87
C ALA A 361 -21.53 -12.30 -22.51
N THR A 362 -22.10 -13.20 -21.70
CA THR A 362 -22.89 -14.34 -22.19
C THR A 362 -24.28 -13.89 -22.69
N GLY A 363 -24.30 -13.18 -23.82
CA GLY A 363 -25.52 -12.69 -24.47
C GLY A 363 -25.39 -11.34 -25.16
N GLN A 364 -24.31 -10.58 -24.90
CA GLN A 364 -24.00 -9.32 -25.58
C GLN A 364 -22.51 -9.25 -25.96
N PRO A 365 -22.15 -8.83 -27.19
CA PRO A 365 -20.75 -8.73 -27.59
C PRO A 365 -20.04 -7.62 -26.80
N PHE A 366 -18.74 -7.81 -26.55
CA PHE A 366 -17.92 -6.78 -25.93
C PHE A 366 -17.94 -5.48 -26.76
N ARG A 367 -18.26 -4.36 -26.11
CA ARG A 367 -18.37 -3.04 -26.79
C ARG A 367 -16.97 -2.51 -27.10
N LYS A 368 -16.64 -2.37 -28.39
CA LYS A 368 -15.42 -1.71 -28.85
C LYS A 368 -15.64 -0.21 -29.07
N SER A 369 -14.65 0.60 -28.74
CA SER A 369 -14.71 2.04 -29.01
C SER A 369 -14.58 2.35 -30.49
N GLY A 370 -15.48 3.17 -31.02
CA GLY A 370 -15.43 3.66 -32.40
C GLY A 370 -14.24 4.57 -32.67
N MET A 371 -13.86 4.68 -33.96
CA MET A 371 -12.73 5.51 -34.40
C MET A 371 -12.86 6.98 -33.98
N ALA A 372 -14.08 7.52 -33.91
CA ALA A 372 -14.33 8.89 -33.47
C ALA A 372 -13.93 9.11 -31.99
N ALA A 373 -14.26 8.18 -31.09
CA ALA A 373 -13.87 8.27 -29.69
C ALA A 373 -12.35 8.15 -29.53
N LYS A 374 -11.70 7.25 -30.28
CA LYS A 374 -10.24 7.13 -30.31
C LYS A 374 -9.59 8.42 -30.83
N GLY A 375 -10.13 8.99 -31.91
CA GLY A 375 -9.69 10.28 -32.46
C GLY A 375 -9.79 11.40 -31.44
N ALA A 376 -10.93 11.54 -30.76
CA ALA A 376 -11.15 12.58 -29.75
C ALA A 376 -10.15 12.50 -28.59
N VAL A 377 -9.90 11.30 -28.03
CA VAL A 377 -8.92 11.10 -26.96
C VAL A 377 -7.50 11.42 -27.45
N ALA A 378 -7.13 10.95 -28.64
CA ALA A 378 -5.80 11.21 -29.20
C ALA A 378 -5.59 12.71 -29.46
N THR A 379 -6.57 13.40 -30.04
CA THR A 379 -6.52 14.85 -30.27
C THR A 379 -6.49 15.63 -28.97
N GLY A 380 -7.26 15.23 -27.96
CA GLY A 380 -7.24 15.86 -26.63
C GLY A 380 -5.89 15.76 -25.94
N LEU A 381 -5.31 14.55 -25.91
CA LEU A 381 -3.97 14.34 -25.32
C LEU A 381 -2.87 15.07 -26.11
N LEU A 382 -2.98 15.12 -27.44
CA LEU A 382 -2.06 15.89 -28.27
C LEU A 382 -2.20 17.39 -28.00
N ALA A 383 -3.41 17.92 -27.84
CA ALA A 383 -3.65 19.31 -27.50
C ALA A 383 -3.06 19.68 -26.12
N ILE A 384 -3.20 18.80 -25.12
CA ILE A 384 -2.54 18.97 -23.81
C ILE A 384 -1.03 18.96 -23.97
N THR A 385 -0.48 17.98 -24.72
CA THR A 385 0.97 17.86 -24.96
C THR A 385 1.55 19.12 -25.61
N LEU A 386 0.84 19.71 -26.58
CA LEU A 386 1.27 20.92 -27.30
C LEU A 386 0.96 22.22 -26.55
N GLY A 387 -0.02 22.22 -25.65
CA GLY A 387 -0.45 23.39 -24.87
C GLY A 387 0.31 23.61 -23.57
N LEU A 388 1.18 22.69 -23.18
CA LEU A 388 2.02 22.84 -21.99
C LEU A 388 3.09 23.92 -22.22
N PRO A 389 3.10 25.01 -21.42
CA PRO A 389 4.06 26.08 -21.58
C PRO A 389 5.48 25.63 -21.23
N SER A 390 6.46 26.02 -22.04
CA SER A 390 7.87 25.78 -21.74
C SER A 390 8.31 26.59 -20.52
N ILE A 391 8.78 25.92 -19.48
CA ILE A 391 9.39 26.57 -18.31
C ILE A 391 10.83 27.00 -18.70
N GLN A 392 11.14 28.29 -18.56
CA GLN A 392 12.49 28.86 -18.73
C GLN A 392 12.94 29.54 -17.44
N PHE A 393 14.19 29.33 -17.02
CA PHE A 393 14.79 30.04 -15.89
C PHE A 393 15.63 31.19 -16.42
N ALA A 394 15.40 32.41 -15.94
CA ALA A 394 16.23 33.56 -16.30
C ALA A 394 17.58 33.42 -15.57
N GLY A 395 18.68 33.39 -16.32
CA GLY A 395 20.03 33.33 -15.75
C GLY A 395 20.34 34.59 -14.95
N ALA A 396 20.61 34.43 -13.65
CA ALA A 396 21.12 35.52 -12.82
C ALA A 396 22.50 35.93 -13.34
N LEU A 397 22.62 37.19 -13.76
CA LEU A 397 23.89 37.82 -14.13
C LEU A 397 24.90 37.69 -12.99
N SER A 398 26.10 37.23 -13.35
CA SER A 398 27.32 37.25 -12.56
C SER A 398 27.50 38.59 -11.82
N ALA A 399 27.24 38.60 -10.52
CA ALA A 399 27.82 39.57 -9.61
C ALA A 399 28.62 38.77 -8.57
N GLU A 400 29.94 38.96 -8.59
CA GLU A 400 30.84 38.42 -7.58
C GLU A 400 30.40 38.87 -6.19
N MET A 401 30.10 37.91 -5.29
CA MET A 401 29.86 38.16 -3.88
C MET A 401 30.72 37.22 -3.02
N PRO A 402 31.25 37.68 -1.87
CA PRO A 402 32.39 37.06 -1.20
C PRO A 402 32.01 35.82 -0.38
N THR A 403 32.98 34.91 -0.33
CA THR A 403 33.04 33.60 0.34
C THR A 403 32.87 33.67 1.87
N SER A 404 31.66 33.95 2.37
CA SER A 404 31.42 33.97 3.83
C SER A 404 30.11 33.34 4.34
N ILE A 405 29.25 32.77 3.50
CA ILE A 405 27.94 32.23 3.98
C ILE A 405 27.68 30.77 3.53
N MET A 406 28.67 30.06 3.00
CA MET A 406 28.56 28.60 2.76
C MET A 406 28.90 27.80 4.01
N ALA A 407 28.05 27.90 5.05
CA ALA A 407 28.13 27.04 6.22
C ALA A 407 26.79 26.93 6.95
N SER A 408 25.69 26.68 6.25
CA SER A 408 24.52 26.00 6.82
C SER A 408 23.56 25.58 5.72
N SER A 409 22.91 24.43 5.93
CA SER A 409 21.93 23.80 5.05
C SER A 409 22.51 22.93 3.92
N THR A 410 23.09 21.80 4.33
CA THR A 410 23.04 20.55 3.56
C THR A 410 21.94 19.68 4.16
N ALA A 411 20.77 19.60 3.53
CA ALA A 411 19.79 18.55 3.81
C ALA A 411 19.89 17.52 2.66
N HIS A 412 20.35 16.32 3.01
CA HIS A 412 20.44 15.14 2.16
C HIS A 412 19.04 14.48 2.05
N PRO A 413 18.69 13.82 0.94
CA PRO A 413 17.34 13.34 0.64
C PRO A 413 17.00 11.96 1.25
N ASP A 414 17.70 11.57 2.31
CA ASP A 414 17.59 10.23 2.91
C ASP A 414 16.92 10.27 4.29
N THR A 415 16.11 11.29 4.57
CA THR A 415 15.39 11.38 5.83
C THR A 415 13.93 10.99 5.58
N PRO A 416 13.39 9.96 6.23
CA PRO A 416 11.96 9.70 6.19
C PRO A 416 11.20 10.93 6.67
N PRO A 417 9.97 11.16 6.15
CA PRO A 417 9.19 12.33 6.49
C PRO A 417 9.02 12.41 7.99
N SER A 418 9.22 13.61 8.54
CA SER A 418 9.05 13.84 9.98
C SER A 418 7.60 13.60 10.41
N PRO A 419 7.35 13.25 11.69
CA PRO A 419 5.98 13.07 12.21
C PRO A 419 5.08 14.28 11.97
N ALA A 420 5.65 15.50 11.96
CA ALA A 420 4.92 16.72 11.59
C ALA A 420 4.52 16.78 10.10
N GLU A 421 5.30 16.20 9.20
CA GLU A 421 4.98 16.09 7.77
C GLU A 421 3.94 14.99 7.52
N ILE A 422 3.99 13.89 8.28
CA ILE A 422 2.98 12.83 8.25
C ILE A 422 1.64 13.34 8.81
N GLU A 423 1.66 14.07 9.94
CA GLU A 423 0.47 14.69 10.52
C GLU A 423 -0.13 15.76 9.60
N ALA A 424 0.71 16.54 8.91
CA ALA A 424 0.27 17.54 7.94
C ALA A 424 -0.40 16.89 6.70
N GLU A 425 0.18 15.79 6.18
CA GLU A 425 -0.40 15.07 5.06
C GLU A 425 -1.67 14.28 5.46
N MET A 426 -1.74 13.81 6.70
CA MET A 426 -2.93 13.18 7.28
C MET A 426 -4.08 14.19 7.44
N ARG A 427 -3.81 15.38 7.98
CA ARG A 427 -4.80 16.48 8.08
C ARG A 427 -5.32 16.88 6.69
N ARG A 428 -4.44 16.93 5.70
CA ARG A 428 -4.80 17.24 4.31
C ARG A 428 -5.69 16.16 3.69
N SER A 429 -5.39 14.90 3.95
CA SER A 429 -6.17 13.76 3.45
C SER A 429 -7.57 13.69 4.07
N ILE A 430 -7.69 14.02 5.37
CA ILE A 430 -8.97 14.14 6.07
C ILE A 430 -9.80 15.31 5.52
N GLU A 431 -9.18 16.46 5.26
CA GLU A 431 -9.86 17.61 4.63
C GLU A 431 -10.35 17.31 3.21
N GLU A 432 -9.57 16.58 2.41
CA GLU A 432 -9.99 16.14 1.07
C GLU A 432 -11.13 15.14 1.09
N ALA A 433 -11.15 14.22 2.07
CA ALA A 433 -12.27 13.29 2.27
C ALA A 433 -13.54 14.05 2.65
N ARG A 434 -13.46 14.98 3.61
CA ARG A 434 -14.58 15.85 4.02
C ARG A 434 -15.14 16.67 2.86
N ALA A 435 -14.27 17.20 1.99
CA ALA A 435 -14.67 17.94 0.80
C ALA A 435 -15.43 17.08 -0.23
N LYS A 436 -15.01 15.82 -0.44
CA LYS A 436 -15.67 14.90 -1.38
C LYS A 436 -17.05 14.45 -0.88
N VAL A 437 -17.24 14.28 0.42
CA VAL A 437 -18.54 13.93 1.00
C VAL A 437 -19.49 15.12 0.96
N ALA A 438 -19.01 16.33 1.27
CA ALA A 438 -19.80 17.56 1.16
C ALA A 438 -20.30 17.83 -0.28
N GLU A 439 -19.48 17.52 -1.29
CA GLU A 439 -19.89 17.66 -2.69
C GLU A 439 -20.96 16.64 -3.10
N ARG A 440 -20.88 15.40 -2.60
CA ARG A 440 -21.94 14.40 -2.79
C ARG A 440 -23.26 14.82 -2.16
N ALA A 441 -23.24 15.39 -0.95
CA ALA A 441 -24.43 15.90 -0.28
C ALA A 441 -25.09 17.04 -1.08
N ARG A 442 -24.30 17.93 -1.69
CA ARG A 442 -24.80 19.00 -2.56
C ARG A 442 -25.46 18.47 -3.83
N VAL A 443 -24.89 17.43 -4.44
CA VAL A 443 -25.46 16.80 -5.64
C VAL A 443 -26.79 16.12 -5.29
N MET A 444 -26.86 15.39 -4.17
CA MET A 444 -28.11 14.76 -3.72
C MET A 444 -29.18 15.78 -3.34
N ALA A 445 -28.82 16.89 -2.67
CA ALA A 445 -29.75 17.98 -2.36
C ALA A 445 -30.26 18.70 -3.61
N LYS A 446 -29.47 18.74 -4.69
CA LYS A 446 -29.87 19.31 -5.98
C LYS A 446 -30.82 18.37 -6.74
N GLU A 447 -30.56 17.07 -6.73
CA GLU A 447 -31.43 16.05 -7.35
C GLU A 447 -32.79 15.94 -6.64
N ALA A 448 -32.83 16.09 -5.31
CA ALA A 448 -34.07 16.16 -4.54
C ALA A 448 -34.95 17.37 -4.91
N LYS A 449 -34.32 18.51 -5.25
CA LYS A 449 -35.00 19.76 -5.62
C LYS A 449 -35.52 19.75 -7.07
N GLU A 450 -34.91 18.96 -7.94
CA GLU A 450 -35.23 18.87 -9.36
C GLU A 450 -36.30 17.79 -9.67
N THR A 451 -36.48 16.77 -8.82
CA THR A 451 -37.36 15.63 -9.11
C THR A 451 -38.73 15.67 -8.45
N GLY A 452 -38.92 16.44 -7.37
CA GLY A 452 -40.23 16.62 -6.71
C GLY A 452 -40.94 15.31 -6.29
N HIS A 453 -40.18 14.23 -6.04
CA HIS A 453 -40.70 12.91 -5.69
C HIS A 453 -40.79 12.73 -4.16
N PRO A 454 -41.81 12.04 -3.63
CA PRO A 454 -42.02 11.87 -2.19
C PRO A 454 -40.96 11.01 -1.47
N ASP A 455 -40.07 10.34 -2.21
CA ASP A 455 -38.98 9.48 -1.69
C ASP A 455 -37.63 10.20 -1.56
N ALA A 456 -37.59 11.53 -1.66
CA ALA A 456 -36.34 12.28 -1.51
C ALA A 456 -35.88 12.28 -0.03
N PRO A 457 -34.63 11.89 0.27
CA PRO A 457 -34.14 11.82 1.64
C PRO A 457 -34.19 13.20 2.30
N THR A 458 -34.63 13.26 3.55
CA THR A 458 -34.72 14.51 4.32
C THR A 458 -33.33 15.07 4.63
N GLU A 459 -33.23 16.39 4.89
CA GLU A 459 -31.95 17.04 5.23
C GLU A 459 -31.24 16.36 6.42
N GLU A 460 -31.98 15.77 7.36
CA GLU A 460 -31.44 14.98 8.46
C GLU A 460 -30.83 13.63 8.01
N GLN A 461 -31.45 12.92 7.05
CA GLN A 461 -30.92 11.66 6.52
C GLN A 461 -29.63 11.89 5.71
N ILE A 462 -29.57 12.99 4.94
CA ILE A 462 -28.37 13.38 4.19
C ILE A 462 -27.24 13.76 5.17
N ALA A 463 -27.56 14.43 6.27
CA ALA A 463 -26.57 14.80 7.30
C ALA A 463 -26.00 13.56 8.02
N GLU A 464 -26.83 12.54 8.26
CA GLU A 464 -26.42 11.31 8.94
C GLU A 464 -25.59 10.39 8.03
N GLU A 465 -25.99 10.18 6.77
CA GLU A 465 -25.16 9.47 5.78
C GLU A 465 -23.80 10.15 5.58
N MET A 466 -23.78 11.49 5.62
CA MET A 466 -22.56 12.28 5.52
C MET A 466 -21.64 12.08 6.73
N ARG A 467 -22.18 11.96 7.95
CA ARG A 467 -21.40 11.64 9.15
C ARG A 467 -20.77 10.25 9.08
N VAL A 468 -21.54 9.24 8.69
CA VAL A 468 -21.07 7.85 8.56
C VAL A 468 -19.99 7.73 7.48
N ALA A 469 -20.17 8.39 6.34
CA ALA A 469 -19.19 8.36 5.25
C ALA A 469 -17.86 9.06 5.62
N ILE A 470 -17.90 10.11 6.45
CA ILE A 470 -16.70 10.79 6.95
C ILE A 470 -15.96 9.87 7.95
N ALA A 471 -16.67 9.26 8.90
CA ALA A 471 -16.08 8.34 9.88
C ALA A 471 -15.39 7.12 9.20
N GLN A 472 -16.03 6.54 8.18
CA GLN A 472 -15.45 5.42 7.41
C GLN A 472 -14.20 5.82 6.63
N ALA A 473 -14.16 7.04 6.08
CA ALA A 473 -12.99 7.54 5.36
C ALA A 473 -11.82 7.84 6.32
N GLU A 474 -12.12 8.41 7.50
CA GLU A 474 -11.11 8.66 8.54
C GLU A 474 -10.49 7.33 9.04
N ALA A 475 -11.30 6.28 9.23
CA ALA A 475 -10.81 4.94 9.60
C ALA A 475 -9.91 4.28 8.51
N GLN A 476 -10.27 4.43 7.23
CA GLN A 476 -9.47 3.87 6.12
C GLN A 476 -8.11 4.56 5.97
N VAL A 477 -8.05 5.88 6.14
CA VAL A 477 -6.80 6.63 6.06
C VAL A 477 -5.88 6.30 7.24
N SER A 478 -6.45 6.09 8.43
CA SER A 478 -5.71 5.63 9.61
C SER A 478 -5.06 4.25 9.40
N GLU A 479 -5.79 3.31 8.81
CA GLU A 479 -5.29 1.96 8.47
C GLU A 479 -4.17 1.97 7.41
N GLU A 480 -4.25 2.85 6.41
CA GLU A 480 -3.20 3.00 5.40
C GLU A 480 -1.92 3.63 6.00
N ALA A 481 -2.05 4.63 6.87
CA ALA A 481 -0.91 5.22 7.58
C ALA A 481 -0.20 4.19 8.46
N ARG A 482 -0.97 3.31 9.10
CA ARG A 482 -0.50 2.22 9.94
C ARG A 482 0.31 1.16 9.18
N LEU A 483 -0.15 0.75 8.00
CA LEU A 483 0.54 -0.21 7.14
C LEU A 483 1.85 0.35 6.55
N ILE A 484 1.93 1.67 6.37
CA ILE A 484 3.15 2.36 5.94
C ILE A 484 4.17 2.39 7.08
N ALA A 485 3.73 2.64 8.32
CA ALA A 485 4.58 2.56 9.52
C ALA A 485 5.11 1.13 9.73
N GLU A 486 4.25 0.12 9.62
CA GLU A 486 4.60 -1.31 9.78
C GLU A 486 5.54 -1.81 8.65
N SER A 487 5.42 -1.27 7.43
CA SER A 487 6.31 -1.58 6.32
C SER A 487 7.71 -0.97 6.46
N ALA A 488 7.84 0.18 7.14
CA ALA A 488 9.12 0.85 7.33
C ALA A 488 10.05 0.05 8.29
N GLU A 489 9.48 -0.73 9.20
CA GLU A 489 10.21 -1.53 10.18
C GLU A 489 10.73 -2.87 9.62
N SER A 490 10.17 -3.35 8.51
CA SER A 490 10.53 -4.66 7.92
C SER A 490 11.78 -4.67 7.02
N PHE A 491 12.36 -3.50 6.72
CA PHE A 491 13.49 -3.33 5.81
C PHE A 491 14.82 -3.12 6.57
N GLY A 492 15.42 -4.21 7.08
CA GLY A 492 16.88 -4.47 7.17
C GLY A 492 17.87 -3.41 7.67
N LEU A 493 17.42 -2.29 8.23
CA LEU A 493 18.17 -1.26 8.91
C LEU A 493 17.35 -0.96 10.17
N GLU A 494 17.90 -1.19 11.36
CA GLU A 494 17.25 -0.75 12.60
C GLU A 494 17.27 0.79 12.67
N MET A 495 16.38 1.43 11.92
CA MET A 495 16.14 2.86 11.97
C MET A 495 14.96 3.11 12.91
N SER A 496 15.22 3.15 14.21
CA SER A 496 14.25 3.65 15.19
C SER A 496 14.33 5.18 15.19
N SER A 497 13.32 5.86 14.64
CA SER A 497 13.05 7.26 14.94
C SER A 497 11.80 7.34 15.80
N HIS A 498 11.99 7.50 17.10
CA HIS A 498 10.91 7.82 18.04
C HIS A 498 10.84 9.33 18.23
N ASP A 499 9.65 9.89 18.14
CA ASP A 499 9.35 11.31 18.32
C ASP A 499 8.15 11.42 19.28
N GLU A 500 8.35 10.95 20.51
CA GLU A 500 7.49 11.31 21.62
C GLU A 500 8.36 12.12 22.59
N ASP A 501 7.85 13.28 23.03
CA ASP A 501 8.47 14.25 23.94
C ASP A 501 9.60 15.17 23.41
N GLY A 502 9.73 15.34 22.10
CA GLY A 502 10.71 16.28 21.52
C GLY A 502 12.15 15.78 21.65
N HIS A 503 12.33 14.46 21.71
CA HIS A 503 13.61 13.77 21.76
C HIS A 503 13.89 13.07 20.44
N VAL A 504 14.76 13.62 19.59
CA VAL A 504 15.11 13.01 18.29
C VAL A 504 16.18 11.94 18.48
N ARG A 505 15.81 10.68 18.24
CA ARG A 505 16.74 9.54 18.21
C ARG A 505 16.87 9.02 16.77
N ARG A 506 18.10 8.80 16.31
CA ARG A 506 18.39 8.07 15.07
C ARG A 506 19.48 7.05 15.36
N HIS A 507 19.11 5.78 15.29
CA HIS A 507 20.02 4.65 15.38
C HIS A 507 20.19 4.07 13.97
N ILE A 508 21.42 3.71 13.60
CA ILE A 508 21.75 2.95 12.38
C ILE A 508 22.90 2.01 12.76
N THR A 509 22.61 0.72 12.82
CA THR A 509 23.61 -0.33 13.04
C THR A 509 23.56 -1.30 11.86
N ASP A 510 24.73 -1.58 11.28
CA ASP A 510 24.91 -2.53 10.17
C ASP A 510 25.26 -3.93 10.72
N VAL A 511 25.05 -4.96 9.91
CA VAL A 511 25.26 -6.39 10.23
C VAL A 511 26.71 -6.70 10.62
N ASP A 512 27.65 -5.85 10.23
CA ASP A 512 29.10 -5.99 10.47
C ASP A 512 29.59 -5.36 11.78
N GLY A 513 28.70 -5.02 12.73
CA GLY A 513 29.08 -4.46 14.04
C GLY A 513 29.46 -2.97 14.01
N ASN A 514 29.26 -2.31 12.87
CA ASN A 514 29.50 -0.89 12.68
C ASN A 514 28.21 -0.10 12.89
N GLY A 515 28.30 1.07 13.51
CA GLY A 515 27.10 1.87 13.72
C GLY A 515 27.37 3.35 13.86
N MET A 516 26.32 4.12 13.61
CA MET A 516 26.29 5.55 13.86
C MET A 516 24.94 5.91 14.44
N MET A 517 24.95 6.81 15.41
CA MET A 517 23.75 7.21 16.11
C MET A 517 23.81 8.68 16.48
N THR A 518 22.64 9.33 16.43
CA THR A 518 22.43 10.69 16.92
C THR A 518 21.26 10.67 17.90
N TRP A 519 21.47 11.23 19.08
CA TRP A 519 20.45 11.38 20.12
C TRP A 519 20.37 12.85 20.52
N ASN A 520 19.16 13.38 20.66
CA ASN A 520 18.94 14.77 21.04
C ASN A 520 17.73 14.89 21.96
N ASP A 521 17.88 15.46 23.16
CA ASP A 521 16.78 15.69 24.11
C ASP A 521 16.24 17.14 24.12
N GLY A 522 16.59 17.92 23.10
CA GLY A 522 16.32 19.36 23.01
C GLY A 522 17.30 20.23 23.81
N LYS A 523 17.98 19.68 24.82
CA LYS A 523 19.01 20.38 25.62
C LYS A 523 20.43 19.92 25.27
N ARG A 524 20.57 18.68 24.83
CA ARG A 524 21.81 17.95 24.61
C ARG A 524 21.72 17.22 23.28
N GLU A 525 22.75 17.35 22.45
CA GLU A 525 22.93 16.57 21.23
C GLU A 525 24.13 15.64 21.44
N ILE A 526 23.98 14.35 21.17
CA ILE A 526 25.02 13.33 21.21
C ILE A 526 25.10 12.67 19.84
N LYS A 527 26.31 12.52 19.31
CA LYS A 527 26.61 11.78 18.08
C LYS A 527 27.68 10.75 18.39
N ILE A 528 27.42 9.50 18.08
CA ILE A 528 28.38 8.41 18.23
C ILE A 528 28.54 7.70 16.90
N ARG A 529 29.76 7.27 16.59
CA ARG A 529 30.08 6.37 15.49
C ARG A 529 31.04 5.34 16.02
N TRP A 530 30.80 4.07 15.73
CA TRP A 530 31.74 3.00 16.06
C TRP A 530 31.96 2.08 14.86
N ASP A 531 33.12 1.46 14.85
CA ASP A 531 33.60 0.53 13.84
C ASP A 531 34.24 -0.64 14.59
N GLY A 532 33.63 -1.83 14.48
CA GLY A 532 33.99 -3.03 15.23
C GLY A 532 33.45 -3.13 16.67
N ASP A 533 33.57 -4.34 17.22
CA ASP A 533 33.02 -4.69 18.54
C ASP A 533 33.78 -4.05 19.71
N PHE A 534 33.03 -3.69 20.74
CA PHE A 534 33.57 -3.20 22.01
C PHE A 534 32.71 -3.64 23.19
N THR A 535 33.33 -3.64 24.37
CA THR A 535 32.65 -3.92 25.65
C THR A 535 32.83 -2.75 26.60
N LEU A 536 31.78 -2.37 27.31
CA LEU A 536 31.87 -1.40 28.40
C LEU A 536 32.43 -2.02 29.68
N THR A 537 32.92 -1.19 30.59
CA THR A 537 33.26 -1.59 31.97
C THR A 537 32.02 -2.05 32.74
N ASP A 538 32.23 -2.77 33.86
CA ASP A 538 31.13 -3.32 34.66
C ASP A 538 30.13 -2.27 35.16
N ASN A 539 30.59 -1.02 35.32
CA ASN A 539 29.80 0.13 35.72
C ASN A 539 29.30 1.01 34.55
N ASP A 540 29.56 0.61 33.30
CA ASP A 540 29.18 1.35 32.07
C ASP A 540 29.84 2.73 31.92
N GLU A 541 30.85 3.05 32.73
CA GLU A 541 31.48 4.38 32.76
C GLU A 541 32.62 4.56 31.74
N ALA A 542 33.14 3.46 31.17
CA ALA A 542 34.23 3.49 30.19
C ALA A 542 34.19 2.30 29.23
N ILE A 543 35.02 2.36 28.19
CA ILE A 543 35.29 1.22 27.30
C ILE A 543 36.31 0.29 27.99
N ALA A 544 35.92 -0.95 28.24
CA ALA A 544 36.80 -1.97 28.84
C ALA A 544 37.71 -2.63 27.81
N SER A 545 37.17 -2.95 26.62
CA SER A 545 37.91 -3.59 25.54
C SER A 545 37.30 -3.27 24.19
N MET A 546 38.09 -3.36 23.12
CA MET A 546 37.68 -3.18 21.73
C MET A 546 38.43 -4.19 20.86
N ALA A 547 37.84 -4.65 19.75
CA ALA A 547 38.55 -5.46 18.76
C ALA A 547 39.79 -4.72 18.21
N GLU A 548 40.79 -5.46 17.72
CA GLU A 548 41.97 -4.83 17.10
C GLU A 548 41.56 -4.09 15.81
N GLY A 549 41.96 -2.83 15.68
CA GLY A 549 41.53 -1.95 14.58
C GLY A 549 40.18 -1.26 14.80
N ALA A 550 39.45 -1.58 15.87
CA ALA A 550 38.15 -0.96 16.16
C ALA A 550 38.29 0.51 16.62
N MET A 551 37.24 1.29 16.40
CA MET A 551 37.20 2.72 16.70
C MET A 551 35.82 3.16 17.20
N LEU A 552 35.78 4.12 18.12
CA LEU A 552 34.57 4.78 18.60
C LEU A 552 34.81 6.29 18.67
N ASP A 553 34.01 7.09 17.96
CA ASP A 553 34.01 8.56 17.96
C ASP A 553 32.69 9.06 18.57
N LEU A 554 32.78 9.53 19.81
CA LEU A 554 31.69 10.11 20.59
C LEU A 554 31.81 11.63 20.61
N ARG A 555 30.72 12.34 20.32
CA ARG A 555 30.62 13.79 20.37
C ARG A 555 29.37 14.18 21.15
N SER A 556 29.47 15.18 22.01
CA SER A 556 28.28 15.79 22.59
C SER A 556 28.34 17.32 22.60
N LYS A 557 27.16 17.93 22.59
CA LYS A 557 26.94 19.36 22.70
C LYS A 557 25.83 19.62 23.70
N SER A 558 26.14 20.38 24.76
CA SER A 558 25.19 20.73 25.81
C SER A 558 25.54 22.08 26.43
N GLY A 559 24.56 22.98 26.58
CA GLY A 559 24.77 24.27 27.25
C GLY A 559 25.92 25.10 26.69
N GLY A 560 26.14 25.06 25.36
CA GLY A 560 27.23 25.77 24.68
C GLY A 560 28.62 25.13 24.80
N LYS A 561 28.78 24.05 25.59
CA LYS A 561 30.00 23.26 25.66
C LYS A 561 29.96 22.13 24.64
N THR A 562 31.11 21.83 24.03
CA THR A 562 31.26 20.66 23.16
C THR A 562 32.36 19.74 23.65
N TYR A 563 32.09 18.45 23.61
CA TYR A 563 33.02 17.41 24.00
C TYR A 563 33.13 16.39 22.87
N ARG A 564 34.32 15.84 22.67
CA ARG A 564 34.55 14.74 21.74
C ARG A 564 35.61 13.80 22.29
N ALA A 565 35.36 12.51 22.25
CA ALA A 565 36.36 11.47 22.48
C ALA A 565 36.38 10.51 21.29
N ARG A 566 37.58 10.25 20.78
CA ARG A 566 37.85 9.18 19.83
C ARG A 566 38.70 8.14 20.53
N ILE A 567 38.19 6.91 20.61
CA ILE A 567 38.84 5.77 21.24
C ILE A 567 39.17 4.77 20.12
N GLU A 568 40.43 4.38 20.02
CA GLU A 568 40.94 3.51 18.95
C GLU A 568 41.76 2.36 19.57
N ASN A 569 41.83 1.22 18.88
CA ASN A 569 42.68 0.09 19.26
C ASN A 569 43.69 -0.29 18.15
N PRO A 570 44.71 0.53 17.87
CA PRO A 570 45.61 0.35 16.72
C PRO A 570 46.63 -0.82 16.84
N GLY A 571 46.57 -1.63 17.90
CA GLY A 571 47.49 -2.75 18.13
C GLY A 571 47.34 -3.44 19.49
N GLY A 572 46.10 -3.66 19.92
CA GLY A 572 45.77 -4.30 21.20
C GLY A 572 45.82 -3.38 22.44
N LYS A 573 46.03 -2.07 22.27
CA LYS A 573 46.02 -1.06 23.33
C LYS A 573 45.02 0.04 23.01
N LEU A 574 44.14 0.35 23.96
CA LEU A 574 43.18 1.45 23.84
C LEU A 574 43.89 2.80 23.92
N GLU A 575 43.67 3.64 22.91
CA GLU A 575 44.14 5.02 22.85
C GLU A 575 42.95 5.98 22.76
N THR A 576 42.89 6.96 23.68
CA THR A 576 41.82 7.96 23.72
C THR A 576 42.35 9.33 23.32
N THR A 577 41.84 9.87 22.23
CA THR A 577 42.02 11.27 21.84
C THR A 577 40.80 12.09 22.24
N TYR A 578 41.00 13.18 22.98
CA TYR A 578 39.93 13.99 23.54
C TYR A 578 40.01 15.46 23.10
N TRP A 579 38.84 16.06 22.87
CA TRP A 579 38.68 17.47 22.57
C TRP A 579 37.59 18.10 23.43
N LYS A 580 37.87 19.31 23.91
CA LYS A 580 36.93 20.16 24.64
C LYS A 580 36.80 21.50 23.93
N ASN A 581 35.58 21.92 23.63
CA ASN A 581 35.27 23.13 22.87
C ASN A 581 36.06 23.23 21.55
N GLY A 582 36.21 22.10 20.85
CA GLY A 582 36.97 21.99 19.60
C GLY A 582 38.49 21.94 19.73
N LYS A 583 39.07 22.15 20.92
CA LYS A 583 40.52 22.11 21.14
C LYS A 583 40.95 20.74 21.67
N LYS A 584 41.97 20.14 21.05
CA LYS A 584 42.58 18.88 21.52
C LYS A 584 43.23 19.11 22.88
N THR A 585 42.86 18.32 23.89
CA THR A 585 43.36 18.42 25.26
C THR A 585 43.70 17.03 25.81
N GLY A 586 44.40 16.97 26.95
CA GLY A 586 44.57 15.71 27.67
C GLY A 586 43.23 15.20 28.19
N PHE A 587 43.04 13.88 28.23
CA PHE A 587 41.86 13.26 28.82
C PHE A 587 41.98 13.36 30.35
N ASP A 588 41.34 14.38 30.91
CA ASP A 588 41.39 14.74 32.33
C ASP A 588 40.16 14.20 33.09
N LYS A 589 40.12 14.44 34.42
CA LYS A 589 38.98 14.00 35.27
C LYS A 589 37.63 14.54 34.80
N GLU A 590 37.60 15.71 34.14
CA GLU A 590 36.37 16.26 33.58
C GLU A 590 35.95 15.46 32.33
N GLY A 591 36.90 15.12 31.46
CA GLY A 591 36.67 14.22 30.32
C GLY A 591 36.24 12.82 30.73
N GLU A 592 36.84 12.24 31.77
CA GLU A 592 36.44 10.95 32.33
C GLU A 592 34.99 10.99 32.83
N LYS A 593 34.64 12.00 33.63
CA LYS A 593 33.28 12.19 34.14
C LYS A 593 32.27 12.39 33.01
N TRP A 594 32.60 13.21 32.02
CA TRP A 594 31.74 13.44 30.86
C TRP A 594 31.50 12.16 30.05
N LEU A 595 32.56 11.37 29.80
CA LEU A 595 32.44 10.11 29.08
C LEU A 595 31.53 9.14 29.83
N ALA A 596 31.72 8.99 31.13
CA ALA A 596 30.92 8.13 31.99
C ALA A 596 29.43 8.51 31.98
N GLU A 597 29.12 9.80 32.21
CA GLU A 597 27.73 10.30 32.16
C GLU A 597 27.10 10.12 30.78
N THR A 598 27.89 10.29 29.70
CA THR A 598 27.39 10.13 28.33
C THR A 598 27.15 8.66 27.99
N LEU A 599 28.07 7.76 28.31
CA LEU A 599 27.90 6.32 28.05
C LEU A 599 26.71 5.76 28.82
N LEU A 600 26.56 6.08 30.11
CA LEU A 600 25.44 5.62 30.92
C LEU A 600 24.09 6.06 30.34
N LEU A 601 24.02 7.31 29.86
CA LEU A 601 22.85 7.81 29.15
C LEU A 601 22.62 7.05 27.85
N LEU A 602 23.64 6.84 27.02
CA LEU A 602 23.47 6.14 25.73
C LEU A 602 23.02 4.68 25.90
N VAL A 603 23.49 4.03 26.95
CA VAL A 603 23.11 2.66 27.29
C VAL A 603 21.65 2.55 27.71
N ARG A 604 21.13 3.53 28.48
CA ARG A 604 19.77 3.52 29.04
C ARG A 604 18.72 4.17 28.13
N GLU A 605 19.08 5.26 27.46
CA GLU A 605 18.18 6.01 26.59
C GLU A 605 18.20 5.50 25.14
N VAL A 606 19.25 4.79 24.73
CA VAL A 606 19.41 4.41 23.33
C VAL A 606 19.77 2.94 23.12
N GLY A 607 20.06 2.19 24.19
CA GLY A 607 20.38 0.77 24.08
C GLY A 607 21.77 0.48 23.50
N LEU A 608 22.71 1.43 23.57
CA LEU A 608 24.08 1.19 23.13
C LEU A 608 24.66 -0.04 23.86
N ASN A 609 25.16 -1.03 23.11
CA ASN A 609 25.78 -2.25 23.66
C ASN A 609 24.82 -3.07 24.56
N ALA A 610 23.50 -2.99 24.33
CA ALA A 610 22.47 -3.63 25.15
C ALA A 610 22.71 -5.14 25.34
N GLU A 611 22.95 -5.89 24.26
CA GLU A 611 23.14 -7.35 24.32
C GLU A 611 24.32 -7.76 25.22
N ALA A 612 25.49 -7.13 25.04
CA ALA A 612 26.68 -7.42 25.84
C ALA A 612 26.48 -7.03 27.31
N ARG A 613 25.78 -5.91 27.57
CA ARG A 613 25.45 -5.48 28.93
C ARG A 613 24.49 -6.42 29.63
N ILE A 614 23.43 -6.86 28.94
CA ILE A 614 22.47 -7.84 29.45
C ILE A 614 23.17 -9.15 29.76
N THR A 615 24.03 -9.63 28.85
CA THR A 615 24.84 -10.83 29.07
C THR A 615 25.68 -10.73 30.34
N ARG A 616 26.31 -9.57 30.59
CA ARG A 616 27.09 -9.33 31.81
C ARG A 616 26.22 -9.29 33.07
N ILE A 617 25.09 -8.59 33.04
CA ILE A 617 24.15 -8.54 34.18
C ILE A 617 23.60 -9.94 34.46
N MET A 618 23.26 -10.69 33.42
CA MET A 618 22.77 -12.06 33.51
C MET A 618 23.80 -12.98 34.17
N ASN A 619 25.08 -12.90 33.75
CA ASN A 619 26.17 -13.70 34.31
C ASN A 619 26.50 -13.38 35.78
N THR A 620 26.24 -12.15 36.23
CA THR A 620 26.62 -11.70 37.58
C THR A 620 25.46 -11.67 38.58
N LYS A 621 24.25 -11.34 38.12
CA LYS A 621 23.06 -11.10 38.95
C LYS A 621 21.85 -11.95 38.55
N GLY A 622 21.95 -12.76 37.49
CA GLY A 622 20.87 -13.62 36.99
C GLY A 622 19.70 -12.84 36.36
N THR A 623 18.62 -13.56 36.04
CA THR A 623 17.39 -13.04 35.39
C THR A 623 16.79 -11.87 36.19
N SER A 624 16.65 -12.05 37.51
CA SER A 624 16.13 -11.01 38.41
C SER A 624 17.02 -9.76 38.45
N GLY A 625 18.30 -9.87 38.11
CA GLY A 625 19.19 -8.71 37.93
C GLY A 625 18.88 -7.91 36.67
N VAL A 626 18.57 -8.59 35.56
CA VAL A 626 18.19 -7.96 34.28
C VAL A 626 16.82 -7.29 34.40
N VAL A 627 15.83 -7.96 35.02
CA VAL A 627 14.50 -7.38 35.25
C VAL A 627 14.59 -6.05 36.02
N LYS A 628 15.42 -6.00 37.07
CA LYS A 628 15.66 -4.75 37.83
C LYS A 628 16.34 -3.65 37.01
N GLU A 629 17.12 -4.01 36.00
CA GLU A 629 17.69 -3.01 35.09
C GLU A 629 16.60 -2.48 34.14
N ILE A 630 15.74 -3.36 33.62
CA ILE A 630 14.58 -2.98 32.78
C ILE A 630 13.65 -2.02 33.54
N GLU A 631 13.44 -2.24 34.84
CA GLU A 631 12.66 -1.35 35.70
C GLU A 631 13.23 0.07 35.84
N GLN A 632 14.53 0.26 35.63
CA GLN A 632 15.23 1.54 35.74
C GLN A 632 15.44 2.25 34.40
N ILE A 633 15.13 1.58 33.29
CA ILE A 633 15.23 2.17 31.96
C ILE A 633 13.96 3.00 31.76
N ASP A 634 14.12 4.31 31.55
CA ASP A 634 12.99 5.22 31.33
C ASP A 634 12.42 5.05 29.91
N SER A 635 13.28 4.84 28.92
CA SER A 635 12.85 4.64 27.53
C SER A 635 12.09 3.33 27.29
N ASP A 636 10.89 3.42 26.72
CA ASP A 636 10.07 2.25 26.39
C ASP A 636 10.69 1.35 25.33
N TYR A 637 11.17 1.94 24.23
CA TYR A 637 11.94 1.23 23.21
C TYR A 637 13.10 0.40 23.82
N VAL A 638 13.94 1.03 24.65
CA VAL A 638 15.11 0.35 25.22
C VAL A 638 14.68 -0.70 26.23
N ALA A 639 13.68 -0.42 27.07
CA ALA A 639 13.13 -1.40 28.00
C ALA A 639 12.62 -2.65 27.27
N ARG A 640 11.94 -2.47 26.14
CA ARG A 640 11.51 -3.57 25.26
C ARG A 640 12.69 -4.31 24.63
N VAL A 641 13.70 -3.62 24.10
CA VAL A 641 14.91 -4.25 23.54
C VAL A 641 15.57 -5.13 24.60
N TYR A 642 15.70 -4.64 25.82
CA TYR A 642 16.27 -5.42 26.93
C TYR A 642 15.39 -6.62 27.28
N ALA A 643 14.07 -6.46 27.30
CA ALA A 643 13.14 -7.55 27.54
C ALA A 643 13.22 -8.64 26.45
N SER A 644 13.36 -8.23 25.18
CA SER A 644 13.51 -9.15 24.04
C SER A 644 14.77 -10.00 24.18
N HIS A 645 15.92 -9.38 24.48
CA HIS A 645 17.15 -10.12 24.74
C HIS A 645 17.01 -11.04 25.96
N LEU A 646 16.38 -10.57 27.04
CA LEU A 646 16.19 -11.38 28.24
C LEU A 646 15.37 -12.65 27.95
N VAL A 647 14.22 -12.52 27.28
CA VAL A 647 13.35 -13.64 26.88
C VAL A 647 14.09 -14.63 25.98
N ASN A 648 14.95 -14.14 25.07
CA ASN A 648 15.75 -15.02 24.21
C ASN A 648 16.87 -15.77 24.95
N MET A 649 17.30 -15.28 26.11
CA MET A 649 18.43 -15.82 26.87
C MET A 649 18.03 -16.76 28.02
N ALA A 650 16.81 -16.62 28.55
CA ALA A 650 16.38 -17.38 29.72
C ALA A 650 14.86 -17.51 29.81
N ASP A 651 14.39 -18.66 30.30
CA ASP A 651 12.98 -18.87 30.68
C ASP A 651 12.65 -18.03 31.92
N LEU A 652 11.55 -17.27 31.87
CA LEU A 652 11.18 -16.35 32.94
C LEU A 652 10.26 -16.99 33.97
N SER A 653 10.53 -16.74 35.26
CA SER A 653 9.64 -17.18 36.33
C SER A 653 8.35 -16.35 36.35
N ARG A 654 7.26 -16.93 36.88
CA ARG A 654 5.98 -16.23 37.08
C ARG A 654 6.08 -14.91 37.87
N ARG A 655 7.09 -14.76 38.74
CA ARG A 655 7.35 -13.49 39.44
C ARG A 655 7.92 -12.47 38.47
N GLU A 656 8.94 -12.84 37.71
CA GLU A 656 9.60 -11.96 36.73
C GLU A 656 8.65 -11.52 35.62
N LEU A 657 7.77 -12.40 35.14
CA LEU A 657 6.70 -12.04 34.20
C LEU A 657 5.76 -10.97 34.78
N LYS A 658 5.43 -11.04 36.07
CA LYS A 658 4.58 -10.04 36.74
C LYS A 658 5.30 -8.71 36.91
N ASP A 659 6.57 -8.76 37.29
CA ASP A 659 7.41 -7.58 37.46
C ASP A 659 7.58 -6.84 36.11
N LEU A 660 7.83 -7.57 35.02
CA LEU A 660 7.88 -7.02 33.67
C LEU A 660 6.54 -6.45 33.22
N ALA A 661 5.42 -7.16 33.44
CA ALA A 661 4.10 -6.64 33.12
C ALA A 661 3.78 -5.34 33.88
N ASP A 662 4.17 -5.24 35.15
CA ASP A 662 4.02 -4.01 35.95
C ASP A 662 4.91 -2.85 35.45
N ARG A 663 6.08 -3.14 34.87
CA ARG A 663 6.92 -2.14 34.21
C ARG A 663 6.36 -1.72 32.85
N PHE A 664 5.86 -2.66 32.05
CA PHE A 664 5.30 -2.34 30.73
C PHE A 664 3.98 -1.57 30.84
N ALA A 665 3.19 -1.79 31.88
CA ALA A 665 2.00 -0.99 32.18
C ALA A 665 2.28 0.51 32.45
N LYS A 666 3.54 0.94 32.52
CA LYS A 666 3.98 2.33 32.71
C LYS A 666 4.68 2.90 31.48
N MET A 667 4.69 2.16 30.37
CA MET A 667 5.17 2.68 29.10
C MET A 667 4.18 3.76 28.62
N ASP A 668 4.70 4.83 28.05
CA ASP A 668 3.93 5.92 27.47
C ASP A 668 3.48 5.55 26.03
N GLY A 669 4.32 4.81 25.29
CA GLY A 669 4.03 4.43 23.91
C GLY A 669 3.26 3.11 23.76
N ASP A 670 2.05 3.17 23.20
CA ASP A 670 1.17 2.01 22.94
C ASP A 670 1.86 0.90 22.12
N TYR A 671 2.61 1.28 21.09
CA TYR A 671 3.28 0.36 20.18
C TYR A 671 4.36 -0.46 20.89
N ASP A 672 5.24 0.21 21.64
CA ASP A 672 6.30 -0.46 22.40
C ASP A 672 5.70 -1.28 23.56
N MET A 673 4.63 -0.78 24.19
CA MET A 673 3.88 -1.52 25.22
C MET A 673 3.29 -2.81 24.65
N ARG A 674 2.60 -2.76 23.50
CA ARG A 674 2.05 -3.95 22.85
C ARG A 674 3.14 -4.96 22.54
N LEU A 675 4.24 -4.54 21.90
CA LEU A 675 5.34 -5.45 21.57
C LEU A 675 5.94 -6.07 22.83
N ALA A 676 6.18 -5.26 23.87
CA ALA A 676 6.76 -5.74 25.12
C ALA A 676 5.83 -6.75 25.82
N LEU A 677 4.53 -6.50 25.87
CA LEU A 677 3.54 -7.44 26.40
C LEU A 677 3.41 -8.70 25.54
N SER A 678 3.58 -8.58 24.21
CA SER A 678 3.57 -9.73 23.29
C SER A 678 4.71 -10.70 23.59
N LEU A 679 5.90 -10.20 23.95
CA LEU A 679 7.01 -11.04 24.41
C LEU A 679 6.60 -11.91 25.60
N LEU A 680 5.84 -11.36 26.54
CA LEU A 680 5.37 -12.10 27.72
C LEU A 680 4.29 -13.14 27.38
N LEU A 681 3.52 -12.92 26.32
CA LEU A 681 2.47 -13.84 25.89
C LEU A 681 3.02 -15.15 25.31
N ASP A 682 4.26 -15.14 24.80
CA ASP A 682 4.91 -16.30 24.21
C ASP A 682 5.64 -17.17 25.25
N GLU A 683 5.90 -16.64 26.45
CA GLU A 683 6.70 -17.29 27.49
C GLU A 683 6.13 -18.64 27.96
N PRO A 684 6.95 -19.72 28.09
CA PRO A 684 6.46 -21.05 28.45
C PRO A 684 5.77 -21.11 29.82
N GLU A 685 6.30 -20.40 30.82
CA GLU A 685 5.81 -20.37 32.20
C GLU A 685 4.59 -19.45 32.40
N LEU A 686 4.08 -18.83 31.32
CA LEU A 686 2.89 -17.99 31.38
C LEU A 686 1.63 -18.83 31.67
N ASP A 687 1.06 -18.62 32.85
CA ASP A 687 -0.19 -19.22 33.31
C ASP A 687 -1.26 -18.17 33.66
N ARG A 688 -2.45 -18.66 34.04
CA ARG A 688 -3.59 -17.80 34.42
C ARG A 688 -3.34 -16.91 35.64
N SER A 689 -2.31 -17.18 36.44
CA SER A 689 -1.98 -16.36 37.62
C SER A 689 -1.24 -15.07 37.25
N VAL A 690 -0.60 -15.02 36.08
CA VAL A 690 0.11 -13.86 35.54
C VAL A 690 -0.84 -12.99 34.70
N MET A 691 -1.80 -13.63 34.01
CA MET A 691 -2.67 -12.94 33.05
C MET A 691 -3.40 -11.69 33.57
N PRO A 692 -3.90 -11.62 34.82
CA PRO A 692 -4.53 -10.39 35.32
C PRO A 692 -3.60 -9.18 35.30
N LYS A 693 -2.28 -9.38 35.40
CA LYS A 693 -1.28 -8.30 35.30
C LYS A 693 -1.10 -7.85 33.85
N ILE A 694 -1.01 -8.80 32.92
CA ILE A 694 -0.93 -8.50 31.48
C ILE A 694 -2.20 -7.81 31.00
N MET A 695 -3.38 -8.29 31.40
CA MET A 695 -4.66 -7.67 31.04
C MET A 695 -4.81 -6.28 31.65
N LYS A 696 -4.31 -6.07 32.87
CA LYS A 696 -4.26 -4.73 33.46
C LYS A 696 -3.33 -3.79 32.68
N ALA A 697 -2.18 -4.29 32.23
CA ALA A 697 -1.26 -3.52 31.39
C ALA A 697 -1.87 -3.22 30.01
N ALA A 698 -2.54 -4.20 29.40
CA ALA A 698 -3.22 -4.05 28.11
C ALA A 698 -4.26 -2.92 28.13
N ARG A 699 -4.96 -2.71 29.25
CA ARG A 699 -5.93 -1.60 29.40
C ARG A 699 -5.30 -0.20 29.41
N ALA A 700 -3.99 -0.10 29.54
CA ALA A 700 -3.27 1.16 29.43
C ALA A 700 -2.90 1.50 27.98
N ILE A 701 -3.18 0.59 27.03
CA ILE A 701 -3.03 0.85 25.60
C ILE A 701 -4.24 1.66 25.15
N ASP A 702 -4.02 2.89 24.69
CA ASP A 702 -5.07 3.79 24.23
C ASP A 702 -5.50 3.47 22.78
N SER A 703 -4.58 2.98 21.95
CA SER A 703 -4.85 2.56 20.58
C SER A 703 -5.62 1.23 20.51
N ASP A 704 -6.89 1.31 20.12
CA ASP A 704 -7.77 0.18 19.79
C ASP A 704 -7.10 -0.88 18.91
N TYR A 705 -6.31 -0.42 17.94
CA TYR A 705 -5.59 -1.26 17.01
C TYR A 705 -4.51 -2.09 17.71
N GLU A 706 -3.65 -1.43 18.49
CA GLU A 706 -2.55 -2.08 19.21
C GLU A 706 -3.12 -3.04 20.27
N LEU A 707 -4.21 -2.65 20.92
CA LEU A 707 -4.93 -3.48 21.87
C LEU A 707 -5.50 -4.74 21.21
N ARG A 708 -6.15 -4.64 20.05
CA ARG A 708 -6.61 -5.83 19.32
C ARG A 708 -5.45 -6.74 18.96
N LEU A 709 -4.34 -6.18 18.44
CA LEU A 709 -3.17 -6.99 18.08
C LEU A 709 -2.61 -7.75 19.28
N LEU A 710 -2.59 -7.15 20.46
CA LEU A 710 -2.16 -7.84 21.68
C LEU A 710 -3.11 -8.98 22.08
N LEU A 711 -4.42 -8.74 21.99
CA LEU A 711 -5.44 -9.68 22.46
C LEU A 711 -5.71 -10.84 21.49
N THR A 712 -5.36 -10.70 20.21
CA THR A 712 -5.58 -11.78 19.22
C THR A 712 -4.71 -13.03 19.51
N PRO A 713 -3.38 -12.92 19.76
CA PRO A 713 -2.55 -14.04 20.20
C PRO A 713 -2.99 -14.66 21.54
N TYR A 714 -3.55 -13.85 22.45
CA TYR A 714 -4.07 -14.35 23.73
C TYR A 714 -5.18 -15.40 23.54
N ILE A 715 -6.10 -15.17 22.60
CA ILE A 715 -7.15 -16.13 22.23
C ILE A 715 -6.53 -17.42 21.67
N ALA A 716 -5.52 -17.29 20.81
CA ALA A 716 -4.84 -18.46 20.21
C ALA A 716 -4.15 -19.33 21.27
N ARG A 717 -3.60 -18.71 22.33
CA ARG A 717 -2.88 -19.39 23.40
C ARG A 717 -3.81 -20.10 24.40
N PHE A 718 -4.86 -19.42 24.88
CA PHE A 718 -5.71 -19.96 25.96
C PHE A 718 -7.03 -20.58 25.47
N GLY A 719 -7.35 -20.43 24.18
CA GLY A 719 -8.63 -20.84 23.60
C GLY A 719 -9.79 -19.99 24.13
N ALA A 720 -10.99 -20.19 23.58
CA ALA A 720 -12.19 -19.41 23.91
C ALA A 720 -13.03 -20.05 25.03
N ASP A 721 -12.38 -20.45 26.13
CA ASP A 721 -13.11 -20.92 27.32
C ASP A 721 -13.87 -19.77 28.01
N ASN A 722 -14.75 -20.10 28.97
CA ASN A 722 -15.59 -19.07 29.62
C ASN A 722 -14.77 -17.99 30.34
N LYS A 723 -13.62 -18.32 30.93
CA LYS A 723 -12.81 -17.34 31.66
C LYS A 723 -12.02 -16.47 30.68
N THR A 724 -11.42 -17.07 29.65
CA THR A 724 -10.73 -16.35 28.60
C THR A 724 -11.67 -15.37 27.90
N MET A 725 -12.89 -15.80 27.56
CA MET A 725 -13.89 -14.94 26.94
C MET A 725 -14.37 -13.83 27.86
N GLU A 726 -14.51 -14.09 29.16
CA GLU A 726 -14.83 -13.06 30.14
C GLU A 726 -13.73 -11.99 30.21
N ASP A 727 -12.47 -12.41 30.33
CA ASP A 727 -11.33 -11.48 30.41
C ASP A 727 -11.15 -10.71 29.09
N LEU A 728 -11.29 -11.39 27.95
CA LEU A 728 -11.23 -10.78 26.62
C LEU A 728 -12.29 -9.69 26.46
N ILE A 729 -13.55 -10.00 26.76
CA ILE A 729 -14.66 -9.05 26.64
C ILE A 729 -14.48 -7.87 27.60
N ASP A 730 -13.98 -8.14 28.79
CA ASP A 730 -13.75 -7.09 29.80
C ASP A 730 -12.74 -6.05 29.32
N VAL A 731 -11.70 -6.47 28.59
CA VAL A 731 -10.74 -5.55 27.94
C VAL A 731 -11.32 -5.00 26.63
N ALA A 732 -12.00 -5.82 25.83
CA ALA A 732 -12.56 -5.38 24.55
C ALA A 732 -13.53 -4.20 24.70
N ARG A 733 -14.22 -4.06 25.83
CA ARG A 733 -15.06 -2.87 26.12
C ARG A 733 -14.33 -1.52 26.14
N SER A 734 -13.00 -1.50 26.23
CA SER A 734 -12.24 -0.25 26.07
C SER A 734 -11.93 0.06 24.60
N ILE A 735 -12.27 -0.82 23.66
CA ILE A 735 -12.10 -0.57 22.23
C ILE A 735 -13.26 0.30 21.75
N GLU A 736 -12.95 1.51 21.27
CA GLU A 736 -13.95 2.47 20.78
C GLU A 736 -14.37 2.17 19.32
N SER A 737 -13.46 1.64 18.51
CA SER A 737 -13.68 1.30 17.10
C SER A 737 -14.46 -0.01 16.94
N ASP A 738 -15.71 0.10 16.47
CA ASP A 738 -16.55 -1.05 16.10
C ASP A 738 -15.86 -2.04 15.15
N TYR A 739 -15.04 -1.51 14.24
CA TYR A 739 -14.31 -2.31 13.28
C TYR A 739 -13.23 -3.17 13.98
N GLU A 740 -12.43 -2.57 14.87
CA GLU A 740 -11.40 -3.28 15.63
C GLU A 740 -12.04 -4.27 16.62
N MET A 741 -13.11 -3.86 17.30
CA MET A 741 -13.91 -4.73 18.17
C MET A 741 -14.43 -5.95 17.40
N ARG A 742 -15.04 -5.75 16.22
CA ARG A 742 -15.52 -6.86 15.38
C ARG A 742 -14.38 -7.81 15.04
N LEU A 743 -13.24 -7.30 14.59
CA LEU A 743 -12.10 -8.13 14.21
C LEU A 743 -11.60 -8.96 15.40
N LEU A 744 -11.49 -8.35 16.58
CA LEU A 744 -11.09 -9.03 17.80
C LEU A 744 -12.08 -10.15 18.15
N LEU A 745 -13.37 -9.83 18.28
CA LEU A 745 -14.38 -10.78 18.72
C LEU A 745 -14.64 -11.88 17.67
N SER A 746 -14.51 -11.58 16.37
CA SER A 746 -14.60 -12.60 15.32
C SER A 746 -13.44 -13.59 15.37
N SER A 747 -12.25 -13.16 15.81
CA SER A 747 -11.10 -14.06 15.97
C SER A 747 -11.33 -15.12 17.06
N ALA A 748 -12.12 -14.79 18.09
CA ALA A 748 -12.51 -15.73 19.15
C ALA A 748 -13.47 -16.82 18.65
N VAL A 749 -14.23 -16.55 17.59
CA VAL A 749 -15.18 -17.49 16.99
C VAL A 749 -14.49 -18.44 16.00
N SER A 750 -13.48 -17.95 15.27
CA SER A 750 -12.87 -18.66 14.15
C SER A 750 -12.23 -19.99 14.59
N GLY A 751 -12.75 -21.10 14.08
CA GLY A 751 -12.20 -22.44 14.32
C GLY A 751 -12.49 -23.04 15.71
N GLN A 752 -13.34 -22.41 16.52
CA GLN A 752 -13.66 -22.87 17.87
C GLN A 752 -15.17 -23.00 18.09
N SER A 753 -15.59 -24.06 18.79
CA SER A 753 -16.97 -24.21 19.26
C SER A 753 -17.13 -23.47 20.58
N LEU A 754 -17.96 -22.44 20.59
CA LEU A 754 -18.24 -21.65 21.79
C LEU A 754 -19.34 -22.30 22.64
N SER A 755 -19.26 -22.07 23.96
CA SER A 755 -20.35 -22.43 24.86
C SER A 755 -21.55 -21.49 24.65
N ASP A 756 -22.76 -21.96 24.98
CA ASP A 756 -23.98 -21.12 24.97
C ASP A 756 -23.77 -19.79 25.69
N ASN A 757 -23.12 -19.82 26.86
CA ASN A 757 -22.82 -18.63 27.65
C ASN A 757 -21.88 -17.66 26.93
N ASN A 758 -20.89 -18.17 26.19
CA ASN A 758 -19.96 -17.33 25.43
C ASN A 758 -20.64 -16.73 24.19
N LEU A 759 -21.52 -17.48 23.51
CA LEU A 759 -22.34 -16.96 22.42
C LEU A 759 -23.28 -15.86 22.91
N GLU A 760 -23.93 -16.06 24.05
CA GLU A 760 -24.78 -15.05 24.69
C GLU A 760 -23.97 -13.80 25.07
N ARG A 761 -22.76 -13.97 25.64
CA ARG A 761 -21.87 -12.85 25.99
C ARG A 761 -21.44 -12.05 24.77
N LEU A 762 -21.00 -12.72 23.70
CA LEU A 762 -20.62 -12.06 22.45
C LEU A 762 -21.78 -11.26 21.85
N ALA A 763 -22.97 -11.86 21.76
CA ALA A 763 -24.14 -11.18 21.23
C ALA A 763 -24.56 -9.97 22.08
N ASN A 764 -24.48 -10.08 23.41
CA ASN A 764 -24.80 -8.97 24.31
C ASN A 764 -23.80 -7.81 24.19
N VAL A 765 -22.50 -8.11 24.15
CA VAL A 765 -21.45 -7.09 24.02
C VAL A 765 -21.53 -6.40 22.66
N ALA A 766 -21.70 -7.18 21.59
CA ALA A 766 -21.93 -6.62 20.26
C ALA A 766 -23.12 -5.64 20.27
N ALA A 767 -24.22 -6.03 20.89
CA ALA A 767 -25.43 -5.21 20.96
C ALA A 767 -25.36 -4.03 21.94
N SER A 768 -24.40 -3.99 22.87
CA SER A 768 -24.28 -2.91 23.86
C SER A 768 -23.20 -1.90 23.51
N GLU A 769 -22.10 -2.38 22.94
CA GLU A 769 -20.94 -1.54 22.66
C GLU A 769 -20.87 -1.09 21.19
N MET A 770 -21.45 -1.84 20.24
CA MET A 770 -21.29 -1.49 18.81
C MET A 770 -22.38 -0.55 18.31
N GLU A 771 -21.97 0.56 17.70
CA GLU A 771 -22.87 1.57 17.14
C GLU A 771 -23.20 1.31 15.65
N SER A 772 -22.25 0.77 14.89
CA SER A 772 -22.37 0.48 13.47
C SER A 772 -23.17 -0.78 13.21
N ASP A 773 -24.38 -0.59 12.68
CA ASP A 773 -25.28 -1.65 12.21
C ASP A 773 -24.61 -2.69 11.30
N TYR A 774 -23.72 -2.21 10.42
CA TYR A 774 -22.98 -3.04 9.47
C TYR A 774 -21.98 -3.96 10.19
N GLU A 775 -21.19 -3.40 11.11
CA GLU A 775 -20.19 -4.16 11.88
C GLU A 775 -20.88 -5.12 12.85
N LEU A 776 -21.96 -4.69 13.50
CA LEU A 776 -22.81 -5.52 14.35
C LEU A 776 -23.35 -6.73 13.57
N ARG A 777 -23.95 -6.52 12.38
CA ARG A 777 -24.42 -7.64 11.55
C ARG A 777 -23.28 -8.61 11.22
N LEU A 778 -22.12 -8.08 10.80
CA LEU A 778 -20.98 -8.94 10.43
C LEU A 778 -20.50 -9.79 11.61
N LEU A 779 -20.41 -9.20 12.81
CA LEU A 779 -20.04 -9.95 14.01
C LEU A 779 -21.07 -11.04 14.32
N LEU A 780 -22.37 -10.70 14.36
CA LEU A 780 -23.43 -11.68 14.63
C LEU A 780 -23.46 -12.81 13.58
N SER A 781 -23.17 -12.48 12.32
CA SER A 781 -23.09 -13.46 11.23
C SER A 781 -21.90 -14.41 11.37
N SER A 782 -20.81 -13.99 12.03
CA SER A 782 -19.59 -14.79 12.15
C SER A 782 -19.78 -16.07 12.97
N PHE A 783 -20.74 -16.10 13.91
CA PHE A 783 -21.02 -17.26 14.77
C PHE A 783 -22.44 -17.84 14.58
N VAL A 784 -23.14 -17.45 13.50
CA VAL A 784 -24.54 -17.84 13.28
C VAL A 784 -24.73 -19.36 13.12
N GLU A 785 -23.76 -20.04 12.51
CA GLU A 785 -23.80 -21.51 12.32
C GLU A 785 -23.77 -22.27 13.66
N GLN A 786 -23.19 -21.67 14.71
CA GLN A 786 -23.12 -22.27 16.05
C GLN A 786 -24.45 -22.11 16.81
N LEU A 787 -25.33 -21.20 16.39
CA LEU A 787 -26.63 -20.95 17.03
C LEU A 787 -27.61 -22.12 16.87
N GLY A 788 -27.40 -23.00 15.88
CA GLY A 788 -28.20 -24.21 15.65
C GLY A 788 -28.22 -25.18 16.84
N GLN A 789 -27.33 -25.00 17.81
CA GLN A 789 -27.25 -25.82 19.03
C GLN A 789 -27.84 -25.12 20.27
N SER A 790 -28.10 -23.81 20.23
CA SER A 790 -28.54 -23.03 21.39
C SER A 790 -29.71 -22.10 21.10
N ARG A 791 -30.88 -22.45 21.64
CA ARG A 791 -32.09 -21.61 21.58
C ARG A 791 -31.93 -20.33 22.39
N LYS A 792 -31.22 -20.38 23.52
CA LYS A 792 -30.97 -19.22 24.37
C LYS A 792 -30.10 -18.19 23.68
N ALA A 793 -28.97 -18.63 23.10
CA ALA A 793 -28.11 -17.75 22.31
C ALA A 793 -28.87 -17.18 21.10
N THR A 794 -29.68 -18.00 20.42
CA THR A 794 -30.54 -17.53 19.32
C THR A 794 -31.47 -16.40 19.75
N THR A 795 -32.10 -16.50 20.94
CA THR A 795 -32.92 -15.41 21.51
C THR A 795 -32.13 -14.12 21.70
N VAL A 796 -30.92 -14.21 22.25
CA VAL A 796 -30.07 -13.03 22.51
C VAL A 796 -29.64 -12.38 21.19
N VAL A 797 -29.28 -13.18 20.19
CA VAL A 797 -28.92 -12.67 18.86
C VAL A 797 -30.12 -11.99 18.18
N ILE A 798 -31.32 -12.55 18.24
CA ILE A 798 -32.52 -11.89 17.69
C ILE A 798 -32.77 -10.54 18.37
N LYS A 799 -32.57 -10.45 19.70
CA LYS A 799 -32.67 -9.18 20.44
C LYS A 799 -31.58 -8.18 20.03
N ALA A 800 -30.37 -8.65 19.76
CA ALA A 800 -29.29 -7.81 19.22
C ALA A 800 -29.66 -7.25 17.84
N ILE A 801 -30.18 -8.10 16.96
CA ILE A 801 -30.64 -7.70 15.62
C ILE A 801 -31.77 -6.68 15.67
N ALA A 802 -32.67 -6.79 16.65
CA ALA A 802 -33.76 -5.83 16.83
C ALA A 802 -33.27 -4.39 17.11
N LYS A 803 -32.02 -4.22 17.58
CA LYS A 803 -31.42 -2.89 17.76
C LYS A 803 -30.83 -2.28 16.48
N ILE A 804 -30.63 -3.09 15.44
CA ILE A 804 -30.10 -2.59 14.16
C ILE A 804 -31.08 -1.56 13.60
N SER A 805 -30.59 -0.38 13.23
CA SER A 805 -31.46 0.68 12.70
C SER A 805 -31.67 0.56 11.19
N SER A 806 -30.62 0.17 10.45
CA SER A 806 -30.66 -0.05 9.01
C SER A 806 -31.51 -1.26 8.62
N ASP A 807 -32.59 -0.99 7.90
CA ASP A 807 -33.50 -2.00 7.34
C ASP A 807 -32.79 -3.08 6.52
N TYR A 808 -31.84 -2.66 5.69
CA TYR A 808 -31.07 -3.55 4.83
C TYR A 808 -30.18 -4.50 5.65
N GLU A 809 -29.47 -3.97 6.66
CA GLU A 809 -28.61 -4.77 7.53
C GLU A 809 -29.46 -5.70 8.43
N LYS A 810 -30.57 -5.19 8.98
CA LYS A 810 -31.51 -5.97 9.80
C LYS A 810 -32.12 -7.13 9.01
N ARG A 811 -32.54 -6.91 7.77
CA ARG A 811 -33.03 -7.96 6.85
C ARG A 811 -31.99 -9.06 6.67
N LEU A 812 -30.74 -8.70 6.34
CA LEU A 812 -29.66 -9.66 6.15
C LEU A 812 -29.35 -10.46 7.42
N ALA A 813 -29.32 -9.78 8.57
CA ALA A 813 -29.07 -10.42 9.86
C ALA A 813 -30.18 -11.41 10.23
N LEU A 814 -31.45 -11.00 10.09
CA LEU A 814 -32.61 -11.87 10.34
C LEU A 814 -32.61 -13.08 9.42
N GLY A 815 -32.39 -12.90 8.12
CA GLY A 815 -32.31 -14.00 7.15
C GLY A 815 -31.24 -15.03 7.52
N SER A 816 -30.08 -14.56 7.96
CA SER A 816 -28.97 -15.40 8.41
C SER A 816 -29.33 -16.22 9.65
N VAL A 817 -29.89 -15.57 10.68
CA VAL A 817 -30.28 -16.24 11.94
C VAL A 817 -31.41 -17.22 11.72
N VAL A 818 -32.43 -16.86 10.95
CA VAL A 818 -33.56 -17.76 10.62
C VAL A 818 -33.09 -19.03 9.92
N SER A 819 -32.05 -18.95 9.11
CA SER A 819 -31.52 -20.09 8.36
C SER A 819 -30.66 -21.05 9.20
N HIS A 820 -30.02 -20.57 10.28
CA HIS A 820 -29.01 -21.35 11.03
C HIS A 820 -29.29 -21.50 12.52
N GLY A 821 -30.17 -20.70 13.10
CA GLY A 821 -30.46 -20.68 14.53
C GLY A 821 -31.34 -21.85 14.98
N ALA A 822 -31.25 -22.19 16.27
CA ALA A 822 -32.19 -23.10 16.91
C ALA A 822 -33.45 -22.33 17.35
N PHE A 823 -34.58 -22.57 16.70
CA PHE A 823 -35.83 -21.86 17.00
C PHE A 823 -36.78 -22.66 17.90
N ASP A 824 -37.32 -21.99 18.90
CA ASP A 824 -38.59 -22.32 19.54
C ASP A 824 -39.68 -21.29 19.23
N ASN A 825 -40.84 -21.45 19.85
CA ASN A 825 -41.97 -20.56 19.61
C ASN A 825 -41.67 -19.09 20.01
N GLN A 826 -40.84 -18.86 21.04
CA GLN A 826 -40.45 -17.51 21.44
C GLN A 826 -39.49 -16.90 20.43
N ASN A 827 -38.53 -17.68 19.93
CA ASN A 827 -37.60 -17.22 18.89
C ASN A 827 -38.35 -16.79 17.62
N TRP A 828 -39.32 -17.58 17.17
CA TRP A 828 -40.11 -17.24 15.99
C TRP A 828 -40.90 -15.95 16.18
N LEU A 829 -41.57 -15.80 17.32
CA LEU A 829 -42.30 -14.56 17.62
C LEU A 829 -41.36 -13.35 17.66
N ALA A 830 -40.19 -13.48 18.29
CA ALA A 830 -39.21 -12.40 18.36
C ALA A 830 -38.61 -12.05 16.99
N ALA A 831 -38.34 -13.02 16.12
CA ALA A 831 -37.84 -12.77 14.78
C ALA A 831 -38.89 -12.09 13.88
N ILE A 832 -40.15 -12.50 14.00
CA ILE A 832 -41.28 -11.84 13.30
C ILE A 832 -41.46 -10.42 13.81
N GLU A 833 -41.43 -10.22 15.14
CA GLU A 833 -41.53 -8.90 15.76
C GLU A 833 -40.40 -7.98 15.27
N ALA A 834 -39.15 -8.45 15.28
CA ALA A 834 -38.02 -7.70 14.72
C ALA A 834 -38.23 -7.34 13.23
N ALA A 835 -38.75 -8.26 12.42
CA ALA A 835 -39.08 -7.98 11.02
C ALA A 835 -40.17 -6.91 10.85
N THR A 836 -41.09 -6.75 11.82
CA THR A 836 -42.10 -5.68 11.76
C THR A 836 -41.52 -4.27 11.95
N THR A 837 -40.33 -4.17 12.55
CA THR A 837 -39.61 -2.89 12.76
C THR A 837 -38.77 -2.45 11.57
N ILE A 838 -38.87 -3.16 10.44
CA ILE A 838 -38.26 -2.72 9.18
C ILE A 838 -39.20 -1.70 8.55
N ASP A 839 -38.73 -0.52 8.17
CA ASP A 839 -39.58 0.50 7.57
C ASP A 839 -39.75 0.28 6.06
N SER A 840 -38.67 -0.10 5.37
CA SER A 840 -38.65 -0.47 3.95
C SER A 840 -39.55 -1.68 3.66
N ASP A 841 -40.66 -1.43 2.98
CA ASP A 841 -41.60 -2.47 2.51
C ASP A 841 -40.91 -3.55 1.66
N TYR A 842 -39.93 -3.15 0.86
CA TYR A 842 -39.14 -4.06 0.03
C TYR A 842 -38.30 -5.02 0.89
N ASP A 843 -37.58 -4.50 1.89
CA ASP A 843 -36.74 -5.32 2.76
C ASP A 843 -37.59 -6.18 3.72
N LYS A 844 -38.69 -5.62 4.24
CA LYS A 844 -39.69 -6.31 5.05
C LYS A 844 -40.28 -7.49 4.29
N ARG A 845 -40.69 -7.29 3.03
CA ARG A 845 -41.16 -8.38 2.17
C ARG A 845 -40.09 -9.46 1.98
N LEU A 846 -38.85 -9.08 1.70
CA LEU A 846 -37.76 -10.03 1.47
C LEU A 846 -37.52 -10.92 2.69
N VAL A 847 -37.36 -10.36 3.90
CA VAL A 847 -37.16 -11.19 5.10
C VAL A 847 -38.39 -12.06 5.40
N LEU A 848 -39.61 -11.54 5.24
CA LEU A 848 -40.82 -12.33 5.46
C LEU A 848 -40.94 -13.47 4.43
N SER A 849 -40.43 -13.29 3.22
CA SER A 849 -40.37 -14.36 2.20
C SER A 849 -39.37 -15.47 2.56
N GLU A 850 -38.29 -15.15 3.28
CA GLU A 850 -37.32 -16.11 3.81
C GLU A 850 -37.84 -16.83 5.05
N ILE A 851 -38.61 -16.13 5.90
CA ILE A 851 -39.25 -16.71 7.11
C ILE A 851 -40.38 -17.68 6.74
N LYS A 852 -41.25 -17.30 5.79
CA LYS A 852 -42.46 -18.04 5.43
C LYS A 852 -42.29 -19.56 5.26
N PRO A 853 -41.30 -20.08 4.49
CA PRO A 853 -41.16 -21.53 4.29
C PRO A 853 -40.76 -22.30 5.55
N LEU A 854 -40.23 -21.62 6.57
CA LEU A 854 -39.70 -22.23 7.79
C LEU A 854 -40.63 -22.12 9.00
N LEU A 855 -41.78 -21.43 8.85
CA LEU A 855 -42.71 -21.19 9.96
C LEU A 855 -43.35 -22.48 10.49
N PRO A 856 -43.43 -22.67 11.81
CA PRO A 856 -44.19 -23.76 12.41
C PRO A 856 -45.71 -23.54 12.24
N GLU A 857 -46.49 -24.62 12.28
CA GLU A 857 -47.97 -24.60 12.22
C GLU A 857 -48.65 -24.08 13.51
N ASP A 858 -47.93 -23.35 14.35
CA ASP A 858 -48.48 -22.76 15.58
C ASP A 858 -49.36 -21.55 15.27
N LYS A 859 -50.59 -21.56 15.80
CA LYS A 859 -51.59 -20.52 15.53
C LYS A 859 -51.11 -19.11 15.87
N LYS A 860 -50.42 -18.92 17.00
CA LYS A 860 -49.95 -17.58 17.41
C LYS A 860 -48.86 -17.05 16.48
N ILE A 861 -47.99 -17.94 16.03
CA ILE A 861 -46.90 -17.60 15.11
C ILE A 861 -47.46 -17.24 13.73
N GLN A 862 -48.44 -18.00 13.24
CA GLN A 862 -49.13 -17.71 11.97
C GLN A 862 -49.91 -16.39 12.01
N GLU A 863 -50.57 -16.09 13.14
CA GLU A 863 -51.24 -14.80 13.36
C GLU A 863 -50.24 -13.64 13.41
N ALA A 864 -49.13 -13.79 14.12
CA ALA A 864 -48.07 -12.78 14.18
C ALA A 864 -47.45 -12.52 12.80
N PHE A 865 -47.16 -13.59 12.03
CA PHE A 865 -46.66 -13.46 10.66
C PHE A 865 -47.67 -12.75 9.75
N SER A 866 -48.95 -13.13 9.83
CA SER A 866 -50.01 -12.48 9.03
C SER A 866 -50.13 -11.00 9.35
N LYS A 867 -49.98 -10.62 10.63
CA LYS A 867 -49.93 -9.21 11.06
C LYS A 867 -48.71 -8.49 10.50
N ALA A 868 -47.54 -9.13 10.49
CA ALA A 868 -46.33 -8.56 9.90
C ALA A 868 -46.49 -8.30 8.38
N VAL A 869 -47.10 -9.23 7.65
CA VAL A 869 -47.41 -9.06 6.22
C VAL A 869 -48.41 -7.93 5.97
N ALA A 870 -49.39 -7.77 6.85
CA ALA A 870 -50.37 -6.67 6.76
C ALA A 870 -49.73 -5.28 6.96
N GLY A 871 -48.58 -5.21 7.64
CA GLY A 871 -47.79 -3.99 7.83
C GLY A 871 -46.82 -3.65 6.70
N ILE A 872 -46.91 -4.32 5.54
CA ILE A 872 -46.29 -3.86 4.29
C ILE A 872 -47.28 -2.91 3.63
N ASP A 873 -46.98 -1.63 3.49
CA ASP A 873 -47.93 -0.62 2.99
C ASP A 873 -48.11 -0.71 1.47
N SER A 874 -47.05 -1.03 0.74
CA SER A 874 -47.04 -1.24 -0.70
C SER A 874 -47.83 -2.48 -1.10
N ASP A 875 -48.98 -2.26 -1.73
CA ASP A 875 -49.81 -3.34 -2.30
C ASP A 875 -49.04 -4.20 -3.32
N TYR A 876 -48.07 -3.61 -4.04
CA TYR A 876 -47.20 -4.32 -4.97
C TYR A 876 -46.31 -5.34 -4.25
N GLU A 877 -45.60 -4.91 -3.21
CA GLU A 877 -44.72 -5.77 -2.42
C GLU A 877 -45.53 -6.84 -1.67
N ARG A 878 -46.69 -6.47 -1.11
CA ARG A 878 -47.60 -7.41 -0.43
C ARG A 878 -48.12 -8.49 -1.38
N LYS A 879 -48.40 -8.13 -2.65
CA LYS A 879 -48.84 -9.09 -3.68
C LYS A 879 -47.72 -10.05 -4.10
N LEU A 880 -46.47 -9.59 -4.16
CA LEU A 880 -45.33 -10.46 -4.47
C LEU A 880 -45.13 -11.57 -3.42
N LEU A 881 -45.38 -11.28 -2.14
CA LEU A 881 -45.30 -12.29 -1.06
C LEU A 881 -46.41 -13.35 -1.13
N SER A 882 -47.59 -12.98 -1.64
CA SER A 882 -48.75 -13.87 -1.77
C SER A 882 -48.75 -14.68 -3.07
N THR A 883 -48.17 -14.16 -4.15
CA THR A 883 -48.08 -14.83 -5.45
C THR A 883 -47.01 -15.91 -5.54
N GLY A 884 -46.11 -16.00 -4.54
CA GLY A 884 -45.23 -17.14 -4.32
C GLY A 884 -44.32 -17.41 -5.51
N GLU A 885 -43.31 -16.56 -5.74
CA GLU A 885 -42.16 -17.02 -6.51
C GLU A 885 -41.49 -18.16 -5.74
N LYS A 886 -41.64 -19.38 -6.27
CA LYS A 886 -40.83 -20.52 -5.89
C LYS A 886 -39.38 -20.20 -6.23
N LYS A 887 -38.65 -19.63 -5.26
CA LYS A 887 -37.20 -19.79 -5.23
C LYS A 887 -36.95 -21.29 -5.07
N VAL A 888 -36.35 -21.92 -6.08
CA VAL A 888 -35.90 -23.31 -5.99
C VAL A 888 -34.77 -23.33 -4.97
N VAL A 889 -35.12 -23.47 -3.69
CA VAL A 889 -34.19 -23.90 -2.64
C VAL A 889 -34.27 -25.42 -2.65
N ALA A 890 -33.21 -26.06 -3.12
CA ALA A 890 -33.10 -27.51 -3.09
C ALA A 890 -32.87 -27.98 -1.64
N GLU A 891 -33.94 -28.16 -0.88
CA GLU A 891 -33.90 -28.92 0.36
C GLU A 891 -33.97 -30.42 0.05
N ILE A 892 -32.87 -31.12 0.29
CA ILE A 892 -32.81 -32.57 0.30
C ILE A 892 -33.45 -33.06 1.60
N ARG A 893 -34.69 -33.53 1.53
CA ARG A 893 -35.34 -34.29 2.62
C ARG A 893 -35.42 -35.77 2.21
N VAL A 894 -34.57 -36.58 2.83
CA VAL A 894 -34.50 -38.03 2.63
C VAL A 894 -35.75 -38.70 3.20
N ARG A 895 -36.56 -39.38 2.38
CA ARG A 895 -37.38 -40.53 2.80
C ARG A 895 -37.83 -41.40 1.61
N ASP A 896 -37.55 -42.69 1.79
CA ASP A 896 -38.17 -43.91 1.25
C ASP A 896 -38.03 -44.26 -0.25
N LEU A 897 -37.10 -45.18 -0.54
CA LEU A 897 -37.03 -45.97 -1.80
C LEU A 897 -37.37 -47.44 -1.50
N PRO A 898 -38.28 -48.09 -2.26
CA PRO A 898 -38.25 -49.53 -2.44
C PRO A 898 -37.45 -49.93 -3.68
N SER A 899 -36.91 -51.13 -3.58
CA SER A 899 -35.90 -51.80 -4.39
C SER A 899 -36.26 -52.14 -5.85
N GLY A 900 -35.25 -52.06 -6.73
CA GLY A 900 -34.91 -53.12 -7.69
C GLY A 900 -35.50 -53.06 -9.10
N SER A 901 -34.63 -52.94 -10.12
CA SER A 901 -34.47 -53.91 -11.22
C SER A 901 -33.71 -53.32 -12.42
N GLU A 902 -32.88 -54.17 -13.03
CA GLU A 902 -31.92 -53.92 -14.11
C GLU A 902 -32.59 -53.81 -15.50
N ALA A 903 -32.05 -53.01 -16.43
CA ALA A 903 -32.04 -53.33 -17.88
C ALA A 903 -31.11 -52.45 -18.75
N ARG A 904 -30.34 -53.18 -19.58
CA ARG A 904 -29.46 -52.90 -20.73
C ARG A 904 -29.72 -51.68 -21.64
N VAL A 905 -28.61 -51.18 -22.21
CA VAL A 905 -28.50 -50.20 -23.31
C VAL A 905 -28.28 -50.88 -24.67
N SER A 906 -28.89 -50.36 -25.74
CA SER A 906 -28.33 -50.31 -27.12
C SER A 906 -29.03 -49.22 -27.96
N PRO A 907 -28.38 -48.65 -29.00
CA PRO A 907 -28.62 -47.27 -29.45
C PRO A 907 -29.14 -47.14 -30.89
N THR A 908 -30.14 -46.28 -31.16
CA THR A 908 -30.40 -45.66 -32.48
C THR A 908 -31.43 -44.52 -32.38
N GLY A 909 -31.18 -43.38 -33.04
CA GLY A 909 -32.26 -42.54 -33.63
C GLY A 909 -32.39 -41.09 -33.13
N ARG A 910 -32.23 -40.13 -34.06
CA ARG A 910 -32.36 -38.66 -33.92
C ARG A 910 -33.78 -38.18 -33.61
N SER A 911 -33.91 -37.12 -32.78
CA SER A 911 -34.51 -35.80 -33.10
C SER A 911 -35.28 -35.14 -31.94
N ALA A 912 -34.98 -33.86 -31.74
CA ALA A 912 -35.79 -32.76 -31.18
C ALA A 912 -36.17 -32.71 -29.68
N SER A 913 -35.85 -31.54 -29.09
CA SER A 913 -36.60 -30.82 -28.04
C SER A 913 -36.69 -31.46 -26.66
N GLY A 914 -36.01 -30.87 -25.66
CA GLY A 914 -36.40 -31.05 -24.26
C GLY A 914 -35.28 -30.79 -23.26
N ILE A 915 -35.45 -29.72 -22.49
CA ILE A 915 -34.69 -29.38 -21.28
C ILE A 915 -34.69 -30.58 -20.31
N ARG A 916 -33.52 -31.08 -19.91
CA ARG A 916 -33.32 -31.83 -18.65
C ARG A 916 -31.94 -31.55 -18.08
N VAL A 917 -31.95 -30.95 -16.89
CA VAL A 917 -30.82 -30.84 -15.95
C VAL A 917 -30.67 -32.21 -15.27
N ALA A 918 -29.45 -32.75 -15.26
CA ALA A 918 -29.09 -33.90 -14.43
C ALA A 918 -27.94 -33.48 -13.51
N THR A 919 -28.29 -33.24 -12.26
CA THR A 919 -27.35 -33.06 -11.15
C THR A 919 -27.01 -34.45 -10.60
N GLN A 920 -25.73 -34.80 -10.54
CA GLN A 920 -25.25 -35.93 -9.74
C GLN A 920 -24.10 -35.42 -8.87
N VAL A 921 -24.41 -35.15 -7.60
CA VAL A 921 -23.45 -35.03 -6.52
C VAL A 921 -23.71 -36.22 -5.61
N ALA A 922 -22.74 -37.13 -5.52
CA ALA A 922 -22.69 -38.16 -4.49
C ALA A 922 -21.54 -37.81 -3.56
N VAL A 923 -21.88 -37.39 -2.33
CA VAL A 923 -20.99 -37.42 -1.18
C VAL A 923 -21.40 -38.63 -0.35
N SER A 924 -20.45 -39.54 -0.09
CA SER A 924 -20.58 -40.54 0.96
C SER A 924 -19.30 -40.50 1.77
N ASP A 925 -19.36 -39.80 2.91
CA ASP A 925 -18.40 -39.93 4.00
C ASP A 925 -19.17 -40.11 5.30
N LYS A 926 -19.29 -41.37 5.72
CA LYS A 926 -19.27 -41.78 7.13
C LYS A 926 -19.22 -43.30 7.22
N ALA A 927 -18.01 -43.82 7.32
CA ALA A 927 -17.75 -45.02 8.09
C ALA A 927 -16.33 -44.98 8.65
N LEU A 928 -16.23 -45.33 9.94
CA LEU A 928 -15.03 -45.72 10.69
C LEU A 928 -14.17 -44.62 11.32
N ALA A 929 -14.56 -44.26 12.54
CA ALA A 929 -13.63 -44.39 13.67
C ALA A 929 -14.02 -45.65 14.45
N VAL A 930 -13.12 -46.64 14.52
CA VAL A 930 -12.81 -47.53 15.67
C VAL A 930 -11.80 -48.56 15.15
N SER A 931 -10.55 -48.47 15.60
CA SER A 931 -9.79 -49.56 16.22
C SER A 931 -8.28 -49.32 16.10
N GLN A 932 -7.69 -48.76 17.15
CA GLN A 932 -6.31 -49.06 17.50
C GLN A 932 -6.27 -50.50 18.05
N LYS A 933 -5.52 -51.39 17.39
CA LYS A 933 -4.64 -52.38 18.04
C LYS A 933 -3.83 -53.18 17.01
N THR A 934 -2.54 -52.87 16.97
CA THR A 934 -1.41 -53.81 17.04
C THR A 934 -1.48 -55.10 16.19
N LYS A 935 -0.62 -55.22 15.16
CA LYS A 935 0.43 -56.26 15.14
C LYS A 935 1.43 -56.09 14.00
N VAL A 936 2.69 -56.11 14.39
CA VAL A 936 3.91 -56.40 13.62
C VAL A 936 3.77 -57.69 12.82
N MET A 937 4.15 -57.69 11.54
CA MET A 937 5.13 -58.65 10.98
C MET A 937 5.48 -58.36 9.52
N ASP A 938 6.78 -58.48 9.27
CA ASP A 938 7.50 -58.44 7.99
C ASP A 938 6.85 -59.25 6.87
N VAL A 939 7.16 -58.86 5.61
CA VAL A 939 8.01 -59.63 4.68
C VAL A 939 8.04 -58.89 3.34
N THR A 940 9.21 -58.34 2.99
CA THR A 940 9.65 -58.08 1.61
C THR A 940 9.83 -59.39 0.84
N PRO A 941 9.84 -59.43 -0.50
CA PRO A 941 10.16 -58.34 -1.44
C PRO A 941 9.02 -57.87 -2.34
#